data_AF-A0A819GAX3-F1
#
_entry.id   AF-A0A819GAX3-F1
#
_cell.length_a   1.000
_cell.length_b   1.000
_cell.length_c   1.000
_cell.angle_alpha   90.00
_cell.angle_beta   90.00
_cell.angle_gamma   90.00
#
_symmetry.space_group_name_H-M   'P 1'
#
loop_
_entity.id
_entity.type
_entity.pdbx_description
1 polymer ?
#
loop_
_entity_poly.entity_id
_entity_poly.type
_entity_poly.pdbx_seq_one_letter_code
_entity_poly.pdbx_strand_id
1 'polypeptide(L)'
;MKSIKNMHPPKSWSKTTEPTSYEQIYKYVERALDECSIFIDNTENDYFQGSSISNITTSKNRPLSVLTLQAWSQPLNQLRDARLLRDIRNGKTIRELLSEAKTGTLYGPITNESVLLMKRILDKTTEQFYSKIPILIDKITDLMNLMEQYFLSFYEIKHIQDIIQKKRKEKSLDEYLETAYTYEKSRWLHMYEVNKSLKILREMSQRAEDTKGVSLLTLSKETQELALRCDCTSLSYLFVLPECYYEARRALDSLRTWLNEDTKYNGFIQTSLKLLEEKYFEAKKAYEINKSQLSQIERKAESHRFQLNKLEQENEINEKKYEEFETRLNIKEREYISKRLTYEVYEEQLKKYLQLSHEIQDDIDNRVVIEQFQLDIKQLSRELPKLKSNIDSFQARINYFEQRKDELIEMRHENKKLGNEIQLVLEDKILKENYFNRIQNCRDIIRNIYKCRKTNDLPQKIFYDLPVHIKHYGENEDDDLSKAIRLISKYISRDWNRFYWQLPFYPTRGQEEISKDIKYIDEKYQRGDVFQDQAIDALNKWRRFHTRAKVDDLIHGLQQIRRFDIIQLIERRILKPKHSLNVDQEEIDPRKKEIEDLNRKLTRLFDKLRSGAINAHDTYVYSTMGLDSLRPSTKSASLSRTSRLNSVRSKSTNLERTLDGKEYP
;
A
#
# COMPACT_ATOMS: atom_id res chain seq x y z
N MET A 1 11.04 -0.08 -8.43
CA MET A 1 12.31 -0.59 -9.03
C MET A 1 12.56 -0.25 -10.52
N LYS A 2 11.74 0.58 -11.20
CA LYS A 2 11.95 0.91 -12.64
C LYS A 2 12.76 2.20 -12.93
N SER A 3 13.35 2.87 -11.93
CA SER A 3 13.95 4.20 -12.12
C SER A 3 15.49 4.28 -12.13
N ILE A 4 16.24 3.17 -12.10
CA ILE A 4 17.71 3.20 -12.01
C ILE A 4 18.40 3.24 -13.40
N LYS A 5 17.65 3.31 -14.50
CA LYS A 5 18.21 3.01 -15.84
C LYS A 5 19.06 4.08 -16.52
N ASN A 6 19.23 5.29 -15.98
CA ASN A 6 19.96 6.37 -16.68
C ASN A 6 20.88 7.19 -15.77
N MET A 7 21.87 6.56 -15.12
CA MET A 7 23.03 7.28 -14.58
C MET A 7 24.28 6.80 -15.30
N HIS A 8 25.01 7.72 -15.93
CA HIS A 8 26.36 7.45 -16.42
C HIS A 8 27.23 6.98 -15.24
N PRO A 9 28.10 5.98 -15.43
CA PRO A 9 28.88 5.42 -14.33
C PRO A 9 29.83 6.50 -13.77
N PRO A 10 29.72 6.88 -12.48
CA PRO A 10 30.70 7.77 -11.86
C PRO A 10 32.08 7.10 -11.91
N LYS A 11 33.13 7.92 -12.04
CA LYS A 11 34.53 7.46 -12.07
C LYS A 11 34.89 6.81 -10.73
N SER A 12 34.68 5.51 -10.70
CA SER A 12 35.37 4.45 -9.99
C SER A 12 36.11 4.86 -8.71
N TRP A 13 35.61 4.36 -7.58
CA TRP A 13 36.44 3.58 -6.67
C TRP A 13 37.53 2.91 -7.49
N SER A 14 38.80 3.29 -7.27
CA SER A 14 39.91 2.69 -8.02
C SER A 14 39.68 1.18 -8.05
N LYS A 15 39.67 0.58 -9.25
CA LYS A 15 39.31 -0.83 -9.55
C LYS A 15 40.05 -1.90 -8.74
N THR A 16 40.81 -1.53 -7.72
CA THR A 16 41.78 -2.35 -7.00
C THR A 16 41.18 -3.13 -5.84
N THR A 17 40.05 -2.73 -5.23
CA THR A 17 39.42 -3.51 -4.15
C THR A 17 37.90 -3.47 -4.19
N GLU A 18 37.30 -4.58 -4.62
CA GLU A 18 35.87 -4.86 -4.51
C GLU A 18 35.42 -4.86 -3.04
N PRO A 19 34.27 -4.24 -2.68
CA PRO A 19 33.79 -4.29 -1.32
C PRO A 19 33.22 -5.66 -1.01
N THR A 20 33.77 -6.27 0.02
CA THR A 20 33.25 -7.55 0.52
C THR A 20 32.17 -7.36 1.57
N SER A 21 32.01 -6.16 2.15
CA SER A 21 30.99 -5.87 3.17
C SER A 21 30.60 -4.40 3.29
N TYR A 22 29.43 -4.14 3.89
CA TYR A 22 28.99 -2.78 4.29
C TYR A 22 29.93 -2.13 5.31
N GLU A 23 30.53 -2.92 6.21
CA GLU A 23 31.47 -2.40 7.20
C GLU A 23 32.72 -1.81 6.54
N GLN A 24 33.22 -2.43 5.46
CA GLN A 24 34.32 -1.86 4.68
C GLN A 24 33.93 -0.55 4.02
N ILE A 25 32.69 -0.45 3.50
CA ILE A 25 32.17 0.78 2.90
C ILE A 25 32.08 1.89 3.96
N TYR A 26 31.54 1.61 5.14
CA TYR A 26 31.45 2.59 6.22
C TYR A 26 32.81 3.12 6.64
N LYS A 27 33.79 2.23 6.89
CA LYS A 27 35.15 2.64 7.26
C LYS A 27 35.84 3.44 6.15
N TYR A 28 35.57 3.11 4.89
CA TYR A 28 36.08 3.87 3.75
C TYR A 28 35.49 5.28 3.69
N VAL A 29 34.16 5.40 3.80
CA VAL A 29 33.45 6.68 3.77
C VAL A 29 33.88 7.56 4.95
N GLU A 30 33.97 7.00 6.16
CA GLU A 30 34.44 7.70 7.35
C GLU A 30 35.85 8.28 7.16
N ARG A 31 36.79 7.44 6.71
CA ARG A 31 38.16 7.89 6.42
C ARG A 31 38.20 8.98 5.36
N ALA A 32 37.43 8.82 4.28
CA ALA A 32 37.40 9.79 3.19
C ALA A 32 36.77 11.14 3.62
N LEU A 33 35.79 11.12 4.53
CA LEU A 33 35.24 12.33 5.16
C LEU A 33 36.28 13.03 6.04
N ASP A 34 37.09 12.28 6.79
CA ASP A 34 38.19 12.83 7.60
C ASP A 34 39.31 13.42 6.72
N GLU A 35 39.71 12.71 5.65
CA GLU A 35 40.69 13.20 4.67
C GLU A 35 40.21 14.49 3.97
N CYS A 36 38.91 14.58 3.63
CA CYS A 36 38.32 15.79 3.08
C CYS A 36 38.33 16.94 4.11
N SER A 37 38.03 16.66 5.37
CA SER A 37 38.10 17.67 6.44
C SER A 37 39.52 18.22 6.59
N ILE A 38 40.51 17.34 6.66
CA ILE A 38 41.94 17.71 6.74
C ILE A 38 42.35 18.52 5.50
N PHE A 39 41.86 18.15 4.32
CA PHE A 39 42.13 18.91 3.10
C PHE A 39 41.56 20.33 3.18
N ILE A 40 40.33 20.52 3.67
CA ILE A 40 39.75 21.86 3.89
C ILE A 40 40.62 22.65 4.86
N ASP A 41 40.98 22.06 6.01
CA ASP A 41 41.76 22.75 7.03
C ASP A 41 43.14 23.16 6.52
N ASN A 42 43.84 22.28 5.77
CA ASN A 42 45.12 22.61 5.15
C ASN A 42 45.01 23.71 4.10
N THR A 43 43.94 23.68 3.31
CA THR A 43 43.69 24.66 2.24
C THR A 43 43.34 26.03 2.82
N GLU A 44 42.54 26.06 3.88
CA GLU A 44 42.23 27.28 4.62
C GLU A 44 43.47 27.84 5.33
N ASN A 45 44.28 27.00 5.95
CA ASN A 45 45.53 27.41 6.60
C ASN A 45 46.53 27.98 5.57
N ASP A 46 46.70 27.36 4.41
CA ASP A 46 47.56 27.90 3.33
C ASP A 46 47.09 29.29 2.90
N TYR A 47 45.78 29.51 2.79
CA TYR A 47 45.23 30.82 2.43
C TYR A 47 45.57 31.90 3.46
N PHE A 48 45.36 31.63 4.76
CA PHE A 48 45.60 32.62 5.82
C PHE A 48 47.08 32.81 6.15
N GLN A 49 47.87 31.73 6.21
CA GLN A 49 49.30 31.81 6.50
C GLN A 49 50.09 32.36 5.31
N GLY A 50 49.78 31.89 4.10
CA GLY A 50 50.42 32.35 2.87
C GLY A 50 50.16 33.83 2.57
N SER A 51 49.10 34.40 3.14
CA SER A 51 48.71 35.80 2.94
C SER A 51 49.25 36.76 4.01
N SER A 52 49.71 36.27 5.17
CA SER A 52 50.24 37.11 6.26
C SER A 52 51.63 37.69 5.96
N ILE A 53 51.88 38.94 6.33
CA ILE A 53 53.18 39.62 6.17
C ILE A 53 54.10 39.34 7.38
N SER A 54 53.51 39.04 8.54
CA SER A 54 54.20 38.58 9.74
C SER A 54 53.92 37.09 9.97
N ASN A 55 54.95 36.32 10.32
CA ASN A 55 54.84 34.92 10.74
C ASN A 55 54.11 34.83 12.08
N ILE A 56 52.79 34.98 12.09
CA ILE A 56 51.96 34.78 13.28
C ILE A 56 51.86 33.26 13.47
N THR A 57 52.53 32.75 14.51
CA THR A 57 52.42 31.36 14.94
C THR A 57 51.01 31.08 15.44
N THR A 58 50.16 30.49 14.60
CA THR A 58 48.79 30.13 14.98
C THR A 58 48.74 28.76 15.66
N SER A 59 48.11 28.72 16.84
CA SER A 59 47.77 27.48 17.55
C SER A 59 46.77 26.65 16.72
N LYS A 60 46.98 25.34 16.64
CA LYS A 60 46.28 24.39 15.74
C LYS A 60 44.75 24.28 15.83
N ASN A 61 44.06 25.01 16.71
CA ASN A 61 42.66 24.75 17.07
C ASN A 61 41.70 25.94 16.97
N ARG A 62 41.86 26.86 15.99
CA ARG A 62 40.83 27.90 15.77
C ARG A 62 40.29 27.90 14.33
N PRO A 63 38.95 27.97 14.15
CA PRO A 63 38.35 28.27 12.86
C PRO A 63 38.68 29.72 12.49
N LEU A 64 38.77 30.01 11.18
CA LEU A 64 38.77 31.37 10.59
C LEU A 64 39.51 32.38 11.45
N SER A 65 40.82 32.55 11.27
CA SER A 65 41.62 33.40 12.16
C SER A 65 41.13 34.86 12.10
N VAL A 66 40.18 35.18 12.97
CA VAL A 66 39.60 36.51 13.19
C VAL A 66 40.73 37.53 13.33
N LEU A 67 41.80 37.15 14.02
CA LEU A 67 43.02 37.94 14.18
C LEU A 67 43.72 38.25 12.84
N THR A 68 43.78 37.30 11.92
CA THR A 68 44.36 37.52 10.59
C THR A 68 43.46 38.42 9.75
N LEU A 69 42.15 38.18 9.76
CA LEU A 69 41.19 39.04 9.05
C LEU A 69 41.17 40.47 9.62
N GLN A 70 41.25 40.64 10.94
CA GLN A 70 41.42 41.94 11.60
C GLN A 70 42.75 42.59 11.26
N ALA A 71 43.84 41.82 11.19
CA ALA A 71 45.14 42.36 10.75
C ALA A 71 45.11 42.81 9.28
N TRP A 72 44.31 42.15 8.43
CA TRP A 72 44.13 42.55 7.05
C TRP A 72 43.15 43.72 6.88
N SER A 73 42.22 43.93 7.82
CA SER A 73 41.15 44.91 7.66
C SER A 73 41.69 46.33 7.51
N GLN A 74 42.63 46.74 8.36
CA GLN A 74 43.18 48.09 8.37
C GLN A 74 43.89 48.46 7.05
N PRO A 75 44.90 47.71 6.55
CA PRO A 75 45.56 48.04 5.29
C PRO A 75 44.62 48.00 4.08
N LEU A 76 43.63 47.11 4.08
CA LEU A 76 42.68 46.99 2.97
C LEU A 76 41.60 48.08 2.99
N ASN A 77 41.16 48.50 4.17
CA ASN A 77 40.26 49.65 4.34
C ASN A 77 40.94 50.94 3.89
N GLN A 78 42.25 51.13 4.12
CA GLN A 78 43.00 52.27 3.58
C GLN A 78 42.96 52.31 2.04
N LEU A 79 43.16 51.16 1.38
CA LEU A 79 43.07 51.07 -0.08
C LEU A 79 41.66 51.33 -0.62
N ARG A 80 40.64 50.81 0.08
CA ARG A 80 39.23 51.07 -0.24
C ARG A 80 38.93 52.57 -0.16
N ASP A 81 39.32 53.21 0.93
CA ASP A 81 39.06 54.62 1.20
C ASP A 81 39.81 55.54 0.24
N ALA A 82 41.02 55.15 -0.18
CA ALA A 82 41.83 55.89 -1.13
C ALA A 82 41.19 56.01 -2.54
N ARG A 83 40.30 55.08 -2.90
CA ARG A 83 39.52 55.13 -4.16
C ARG A 83 38.06 55.56 -3.92
N LEU A 84 37.71 55.95 -2.69
CA LEU A 84 36.34 56.30 -2.27
C LEU A 84 35.32 55.19 -2.61
N LEU A 85 35.74 53.93 -2.55
CA LEU A 85 34.88 52.80 -2.85
C LEU A 85 33.93 52.52 -1.68
N ARG A 86 32.68 52.23 -2.00
CA ARG A 86 31.71 51.77 -0.99
C ARG A 86 31.97 50.33 -0.53
N ASP A 87 32.46 49.46 -1.43
CA ASP A 87 32.68 48.04 -1.16
C ASP A 87 33.64 47.44 -2.20
N ILE A 88 34.44 46.45 -1.79
CA ILE A 88 35.30 45.65 -2.67
C ILE A 88 34.66 44.28 -2.84
N ARG A 89 34.00 44.06 -3.98
CA ARG A 89 33.13 42.89 -4.22
C ARG A 89 33.69 41.84 -5.17
N ASN A 90 34.64 42.19 -6.04
CA ASN A 90 35.16 41.27 -7.05
C ASN A 90 36.65 41.49 -7.33
N GLY A 91 37.26 40.48 -7.94
CA GLY A 91 38.67 40.51 -8.32
C GLY A 91 38.99 41.55 -9.38
N LYS A 92 38.04 41.92 -10.24
CA LYS A 92 38.23 42.97 -11.26
C LYS A 92 38.47 44.34 -10.60
N THR A 93 37.66 44.73 -9.63
CA THR A 93 37.82 45.97 -8.86
C THR A 93 39.16 45.99 -8.14
N ILE A 94 39.62 44.86 -7.61
CA ILE A 94 40.94 44.74 -6.99
C ILE A 94 42.06 44.93 -8.01
N ARG A 95 41.97 44.31 -9.19
CA ARG A 95 42.98 44.50 -10.26
C ARG A 95 43.08 45.96 -10.71
N GLU A 96 41.94 46.65 -10.83
CA GLU A 96 41.90 48.08 -11.14
C GLU A 96 42.53 48.93 -10.03
N LEU A 97 42.18 48.67 -8.76
CA LEU A 97 42.80 49.32 -7.58
C LEU A 97 44.33 49.17 -7.60
N LEU A 98 44.83 47.96 -7.87
CA LEU A 98 46.26 47.66 -7.93
C LEU A 98 46.95 48.36 -9.11
N SER A 99 46.23 48.58 -10.22
CA SER A 99 46.74 49.35 -11.37
C SER A 99 46.83 50.84 -11.05
N GLU A 100 45.78 51.40 -10.44
CA GLU A 100 45.73 52.82 -10.04
C GLU A 100 46.75 53.15 -8.95
N ALA A 101 46.99 52.21 -8.01
CA ALA A 101 48.04 52.34 -7.00
C ALA A 101 49.44 52.43 -7.64
N LYS A 102 49.71 51.67 -8.70
CA LYS A 102 50.99 51.71 -9.43
C LYS A 102 51.18 53.02 -10.20
N THR A 103 50.10 53.62 -10.70
CA THR A 103 50.14 54.89 -11.43
C THR A 103 50.13 56.10 -10.51
N GLY A 104 49.95 55.91 -9.19
CA GLY A 104 49.90 57.00 -8.21
C GLY A 104 48.63 57.87 -8.30
N THR A 105 47.54 57.33 -8.84
CA THR A 105 46.29 58.08 -9.10
C THR A 105 45.28 57.99 -7.96
N LEU A 106 45.61 57.26 -6.89
CA LEU A 106 44.74 57.08 -5.72
C LEU A 106 44.92 58.23 -4.70
N TYR A 107 43.86 58.52 -3.95
CA TYR A 107 43.87 59.61 -2.97
C TYR A 107 44.35 59.13 -1.60
N GLY A 108 45.19 59.91 -0.92
CA GLY A 108 45.60 59.64 0.47
C GLY A 108 46.82 58.71 0.63
N PRO A 109 47.25 58.48 1.88
CA PRO A 109 48.47 57.72 2.17
C PRO A 109 48.24 56.22 2.00
N ILE A 110 48.65 55.68 0.85
CA ILE A 110 48.69 54.22 0.62
C ILE A 110 50.07 53.70 0.97
N THR A 111 50.13 52.70 1.84
CA THR A 111 51.38 52.01 2.14
C THR A 111 51.67 50.94 1.09
N ASN A 112 52.95 50.70 0.80
CA ASN A 112 53.37 49.57 -0.04
C ASN A 112 52.90 48.23 0.53
N GLU A 113 52.75 48.14 1.86
CA GLU A 113 52.23 46.98 2.57
C GLU A 113 50.80 46.64 2.17
N SER A 114 49.91 47.64 2.12
CA SER A 114 48.51 47.45 1.72
C SER A 114 48.37 46.93 0.28
N VAL A 115 49.15 47.50 -0.65
CA VAL A 115 49.16 47.07 -2.07
C VAL A 115 49.66 45.64 -2.21
N LEU A 116 50.72 45.29 -1.48
CA LEU A 116 51.31 43.96 -1.51
C LEU A 116 50.38 42.91 -0.90
N LEU A 117 49.72 43.23 0.21
CA LEU A 117 48.73 42.36 0.85
C LEU A 117 47.53 42.11 -0.07
N MET A 118 46.94 43.17 -0.64
CA MET A 118 45.79 43.05 -1.53
C MET A 118 46.11 42.21 -2.77
N LYS A 119 47.29 42.41 -3.38
CA LYS A 119 47.75 41.58 -4.50
C LYS A 119 47.87 40.12 -4.09
N ARG A 120 48.47 39.85 -2.94
CA ARG A 120 48.68 38.50 -2.44
C ARG A 120 47.35 37.78 -2.16
N ILE A 121 46.38 38.47 -1.57
CA ILE A 121 45.03 37.95 -1.34
C ILE A 121 44.36 37.62 -2.67
N LEU A 122 44.44 38.50 -3.68
CA LEU A 122 43.91 38.24 -5.02
C LEU A 122 44.56 37.00 -5.64
N ASP A 123 45.89 36.97 -5.70
CA ASP A 123 46.65 35.86 -6.32
C ASP A 123 46.33 34.53 -5.65
N LYS A 124 46.27 34.50 -4.31
CA LYS A 124 45.88 33.32 -3.53
C LYS A 124 44.42 32.93 -3.74
N THR A 125 43.51 33.90 -3.79
CA THR A 125 42.09 33.63 -4.04
C THR A 125 41.88 32.99 -5.41
N THR A 126 42.55 33.53 -6.43
CA THR A 126 42.57 32.96 -7.79
C THR A 126 43.17 31.55 -7.79
N GLU A 127 44.34 31.34 -7.17
CA GLU A 127 44.98 30.02 -7.07
C GLU A 127 44.01 28.99 -6.47
N GLN A 128 43.35 29.35 -5.36
CA GLN A 128 42.42 28.49 -4.64
C GLN A 128 41.20 28.12 -5.50
N PHE A 129 40.59 29.10 -6.18
CA PHE A 129 39.42 28.85 -7.03
C PHE A 129 39.70 27.96 -8.24
N TYR A 130 40.87 28.09 -8.86
CA TYR A 130 41.19 27.32 -10.06
C TYR A 130 41.84 25.98 -9.77
N SER A 131 42.49 25.81 -8.61
CA SER A 131 43.24 24.59 -8.30
C SER A 131 42.65 23.75 -7.16
N LYS A 132 42.21 24.36 -6.04
CA LYS A 132 41.86 23.61 -4.83
C LYS A 132 40.35 23.40 -4.65
N ILE A 133 39.54 24.43 -4.87
CA ILE A 133 38.08 24.36 -4.75
C ILE A 133 37.45 23.32 -5.72
N PRO A 134 37.88 23.20 -6.99
CA PRO A 134 37.35 22.18 -7.89
C PRO A 134 37.66 20.76 -7.37
N ILE A 135 38.89 20.52 -6.89
CA ILE A 135 39.27 19.24 -6.29
C ILE A 135 38.40 18.91 -5.08
N LEU A 136 38.10 19.91 -4.24
CA LEU A 136 37.22 19.75 -3.09
C LEU A 136 35.79 19.40 -3.49
N ILE A 137 35.25 20.10 -4.50
CA ILE A 137 33.92 19.82 -5.05
C ILE A 137 33.85 18.39 -5.59
N ASP A 138 34.86 17.95 -6.34
CA ASP A 138 34.93 16.61 -6.90
C ASP A 138 34.95 15.54 -5.80
N LYS A 139 35.82 15.72 -4.78
CA LYS A 139 35.89 14.80 -3.63
C LYS A 139 34.56 14.68 -2.87
N ILE A 140 33.89 15.80 -2.59
CA ILE A 140 32.58 15.78 -1.90
C ILE A 140 31.52 15.13 -2.80
N THR A 141 31.54 15.42 -4.10
CA THR A 141 30.61 14.84 -5.08
C THR A 141 30.80 13.32 -5.16
N ASP A 142 32.03 12.84 -5.23
CA ASP A 142 32.35 11.42 -5.26
C ASP A 142 31.90 10.70 -3.99
N LEU A 143 32.07 11.33 -2.82
CA LEU A 143 31.57 10.79 -1.55
C LEU A 143 30.04 10.72 -1.51
N MET A 144 29.36 11.77 -1.95
CA MET A 144 27.90 11.78 -2.04
C MET A 144 27.39 10.68 -2.98
N ASN A 145 27.98 10.53 -4.16
CA ASN A 145 27.61 9.50 -5.13
C ASN A 145 27.83 8.09 -4.58
N LEU A 146 28.94 7.88 -3.86
CA LEU A 146 29.23 6.61 -3.21
C LEU A 146 28.19 6.28 -2.13
N MET A 147 27.82 7.25 -1.30
CA MET A 147 26.78 7.08 -0.30
C MET A 147 25.41 6.85 -0.95
N GLU A 148 25.07 7.57 -2.03
CA GLU A 148 23.84 7.34 -2.78
C GLU A 148 23.76 5.92 -3.35
N GLN A 149 24.89 5.40 -3.85
CA GLN A 149 24.98 4.05 -4.41
C GLN A 149 24.75 2.95 -3.36
N TYR A 150 25.35 3.09 -2.17
CA TYR A 150 25.38 2.01 -1.17
C TYR A 150 24.38 2.18 -0.02
N PHE A 151 24.06 3.40 0.41
CA PHE A 151 23.25 3.69 1.61
C PHE A 151 21.76 3.71 1.27
N LEU A 152 21.29 2.57 0.75
CA LEU A 152 19.94 2.38 0.26
C LEU A 152 18.97 2.05 1.40
N SER A 153 17.77 2.63 1.34
CA SER A 153 16.65 2.32 2.24
C SER A 153 15.91 1.05 1.84
N PHE A 154 15.99 0.66 0.56
CA PHE A 154 15.13 -0.37 -0.07
C PHE A 154 13.62 -0.07 0.03
N TYR A 155 13.24 1.17 0.34
CA TYR A 155 11.86 1.64 0.43
C TYR A 155 11.61 2.76 -0.59
N GLU A 156 10.62 2.60 -1.46
CA GLU A 156 10.36 3.52 -2.56
C GLU A 156 9.20 4.47 -2.21
N ILE A 157 9.51 5.75 -1.98
CA ILE A 157 8.50 6.80 -1.77
C ILE A 157 8.15 7.45 -3.12
N LYS A 158 6.90 7.27 -3.55
CA LYS A 158 6.38 7.97 -4.74
C LYS A 158 6.40 9.48 -4.51
N HIS A 159 6.96 10.23 -5.46
CA HIS A 159 7.02 11.71 -5.44
C HIS A 159 7.85 12.33 -4.30
N ILE A 160 8.90 11.65 -3.82
CA ILE A 160 9.73 12.15 -2.72
C ILE A 160 10.33 13.54 -2.95
N GLN A 161 10.73 13.85 -4.18
CA GLN A 161 11.27 15.16 -4.54
C GLN A 161 10.24 16.29 -4.32
N ASP A 162 8.97 16.05 -4.68
CA ASP A 162 7.89 17.03 -4.48
C ASP A 162 7.60 17.26 -2.99
N ILE A 163 7.71 16.19 -2.17
CA ILE A 163 7.49 16.27 -0.72
C ILE A 163 8.59 17.12 -0.07
N ILE A 164 9.86 16.87 -0.41
CA ILE A 164 11.01 17.59 0.17
C ILE A 164 11.02 19.06 -0.26
N GLN A 165 10.62 19.34 -1.50
CA GLN A 165 10.46 20.71 -1.99
C GLN A 165 9.17 21.39 -1.49
N LYS A 166 8.42 20.75 -0.57
CA LYS A 166 7.14 21.24 -0.02
C LYS A 166 6.07 21.55 -1.08
N LYS A 167 6.15 20.91 -2.25
CA LYS A 167 5.21 21.08 -3.37
C LYS A 167 3.95 20.22 -3.23
N ARG A 168 3.97 19.21 -2.35
CA ARG A 168 2.82 18.33 -2.06
C ARG A 168 2.67 18.05 -0.58
N LYS A 169 1.42 17.88 -0.14
CA LYS A 169 1.11 17.43 1.22
C LYS A 169 1.45 15.95 1.38
N GLU A 170 2.01 15.61 2.52
CA GLU A 170 2.33 14.24 2.95
C GLU A 170 1.02 13.45 3.04
N LYS A 171 0.90 12.33 2.30
CA LYS A 171 -0.22 11.40 2.48
C LYS A 171 -0.06 10.67 3.81
N SER A 172 -1.17 10.29 4.43
CA SER A 172 -1.16 9.48 5.66
C SER A 172 -0.32 8.22 5.42
N LEU A 173 0.82 8.16 6.08
CA LEU A 173 1.72 7.02 6.02
C LEU A 173 1.14 5.88 6.85
N ASP A 174 1.46 4.64 6.48
CA ASP A 174 1.26 3.51 7.39
C ASP A 174 2.23 3.62 8.57
N GLU A 175 1.74 3.63 9.81
CA GLU A 175 2.57 3.75 11.03
C GLU A 175 3.66 2.67 11.07
N TYR A 176 3.38 1.49 10.52
CA TYR A 176 4.28 0.34 10.53
C TYR A 176 5.50 0.50 9.62
N LEU A 177 5.47 1.48 8.72
CA LEU A 177 6.54 1.75 7.75
C LEU A 177 7.27 3.07 8.05
N GLU A 178 6.99 3.71 9.19
CA GLU A 178 7.56 5.01 9.57
C GLU A 178 9.09 5.00 9.58
N THR A 179 9.72 3.97 10.15
CA THR A 179 11.19 3.86 10.20
C THR A 179 11.81 3.89 8.80
N ALA A 180 11.26 3.12 7.86
CA ALA A 180 11.77 3.05 6.49
C ALA A 180 11.50 4.34 5.72
N TYR A 181 10.32 4.93 5.94
CA TYR A 181 9.94 6.20 5.34
C TYR A 181 10.82 7.37 5.81
N THR A 182 11.00 7.52 7.12
CA THR A 182 11.78 8.60 7.73
C THR A 182 13.23 8.54 7.29
N TYR A 183 13.81 7.34 7.20
CA TYR A 183 15.17 7.17 6.69
C TYR A 183 15.29 7.56 5.21
N GLU A 184 14.38 7.10 4.35
CA GLU A 184 14.37 7.50 2.92
C GLU A 184 14.22 9.02 2.76
N LYS A 185 13.34 9.65 3.54
CA LYS A 185 13.15 11.11 3.57
C LYS A 185 14.42 11.84 4.01
N SER A 186 15.07 11.37 5.08
CA SER A 186 16.31 11.94 5.59
C SER A 186 17.45 11.83 4.56
N ARG A 187 17.60 10.66 3.93
CA ARG A 187 18.58 10.45 2.84
C ARG A 187 18.49 11.52 1.77
N TRP A 188 17.30 11.75 1.24
CA TRP A 188 17.09 12.75 0.20
C TRP A 188 17.27 14.19 0.70
N LEU A 189 16.95 14.48 1.96
CA LEU A 189 17.20 15.78 2.56
C LEU A 189 18.71 16.06 2.64
N HIS A 190 19.50 15.09 3.06
CA HIS A 190 20.97 15.19 3.08
C HIS A 190 21.55 15.42 1.70
N MET A 191 21.11 14.65 0.70
CA MET A 191 21.51 14.86 -0.70
C MET A 191 21.15 16.26 -1.21
N TYR A 192 19.96 16.76 -0.85
CA TYR A 192 19.53 18.10 -1.25
C TYR A 192 20.42 19.18 -0.62
N GLU A 193 20.70 19.10 0.68
CA GLU A 193 21.56 20.06 1.36
C GLU A 193 23.00 20.04 0.82
N VAL A 194 23.57 18.85 0.57
CA VAL A 194 24.91 18.72 -0.05
C VAL A 194 24.94 19.35 -1.44
N ASN A 195 23.96 19.05 -2.29
CA ASN A 195 23.88 19.62 -3.64
C ASN A 195 23.70 21.15 -3.61
N LYS A 196 22.95 21.66 -2.64
CA LYS A 196 22.79 23.10 -2.43
C LYS A 196 24.12 23.76 -2.06
N SER A 197 24.88 23.20 -1.11
CA SER A 197 26.21 23.70 -0.76
C SER A 197 27.19 23.61 -1.93
N LEU A 198 27.23 22.48 -2.64
CA LEU A 198 28.06 22.32 -3.85
C LEU A 198 27.71 23.33 -4.95
N LYS A 199 26.42 23.67 -5.11
CA LYS A 199 25.98 24.71 -6.05
C LYS A 199 26.52 26.08 -5.65
N ILE A 200 26.46 26.42 -4.36
CA ILE A 200 27.03 27.68 -3.85
C ILE A 200 28.53 27.73 -4.12
N LEU A 201 29.28 26.66 -3.83
CA LEU A 201 30.73 26.58 -4.11
C LEU A 201 31.07 26.87 -5.58
N ARG A 202 30.33 26.26 -6.52
CA ARG A 202 30.53 26.46 -7.96
C ARG A 202 30.22 27.90 -8.38
N GLU A 203 29.15 28.48 -7.85
CA GLU A 203 28.74 29.84 -8.18
C GLU A 203 29.67 30.91 -7.58
N MET A 204 30.30 30.65 -6.43
CA MET A 204 31.15 31.62 -5.75
C MET A 204 32.38 32.02 -6.58
N SER A 205 33.04 31.06 -7.26
CA SER A 205 34.14 31.36 -8.16
C SER A 205 33.70 32.28 -9.32
N GLN A 206 32.54 32.00 -9.92
CA GLN A 206 32.00 32.80 -11.01
C GLN A 206 31.62 34.22 -10.54
N ARG A 207 30.97 34.33 -9.38
CA ARG A 207 30.56 35.62 -8.81
C ARG A 207 31.75 36.47 -8.36
N ALA A 208 32.84 35.84 -7.90
CA ALA A 208 34.06 36.54 -7.49
C ALA A 208 34.77 37.25 -8.66
N GLU A 209 34.60 36.75 -9.88
CA GLU A 209 35.16 37.34 -11.10
C GLU A 209 34.14 38.20 -11.88
N ASP A 210 32.83 38.05 -11.62
CA ASP A 210 31.79 38.85 -12.26
C ASP A 210 31.85 40.33 -11.84
N THR A 211 31.45 41.20 -12.77
CA THR A 211 31.27 42.64 -12.62
C THR A 211 30.38 43.04 -11.46
N LYS A 212 29.34 42.26 -11.16
CA LYS A 212 28.44 42.50 -10.01
C LYS A 212 29.11 42.19 -8.67
N GLY A 213 30.07 41.27 -8.69
CA GLY A 213 30.78 40.77 -7.52
C GLY A 213 29.90 40.06 -6.49
N VAL A 214 30.51 39.75 -5.35
CA VAL A 214 29.86 39.12 -4.20
C VAL A 214 29.48 40.20 -3.20
N SER A 215 28.19 40.30 -2.89
CA SER A 215 27.69 41.17 -1.82
C SER A 215 27.71 40.40 -0.50
N LEU A 216 28.10 41.04 0.60
CA LEU A 216 28.05 40.45 1.95
C LEU A 216 26.67 39.85 2.29
N LEU A 217 25.58 40.49 1.84
CA LEU A 217 24.20 40.01 2.06
C LEU A 217 23.88 38.69 1.36
N THR A 218 24.70 38.29 0.38
CA THR A 218 24.53 37.03 -0.36
C THR A 218 25.29 35.86 0.26
N LEU A 219 26.11 36.12 1.28
CA LEU A 219 26.85 35.12 2.05
C LEU A 219 25.97 34.57 3.19
N SER A 220 26.38 33.44 3.77
CA SER A 220 25.78 32.87 4.98
C SER A 220 25.77 33.87 6.14
N LYS A 221 24.86 33.66 7.10
CA LYS A 221 24.75 34.54 8.28
C LYS A 221 26.03 34.48 9.12
N GLU A 222 26.62 33.31 9.20
CA GLU A 222 27.85 33.01 9.90
C GLU A 222 29.01 33.83 9.34
N THR A 223 29.12 33.91 8.02
CA THR A 223 30.12 34.75 7.35
C THR A 223 29.82 36.25 7.50
N GLN A 224 28.55 36.65 7.50
CA GLN A 224 28.16 38.04 7.79
C GLN A 224 28.54 38.47 9.20
N GLU A 225 28.30 37.62 10.20
CA GLU A 225 28.71 37.85 11.58
C GLU A 225 30.23 37.91 11.71
N LEU A 226 30.96 37.05 11.00
CA LEU A 226 32.41 37.09 10.97
C LEU A 226 32.93 38.42 10.42
N ALA A 227 32.34 38.90 9.31
CA ALA A 227 32.70 40.18 8.71
C ALA A 227 32.45 41.36 9.65
N LEU A 228 31.34 41.33 10.40
CA LEU A 228 31.03 42.32 11.44
C LEU A 228 32.07 42.30 12.56
N ARG A 229 32.45 41.11 13.06
CA ARG A 229 33.46 40.97 14.13
C ARG A 229 34.86 41.43 13.72
N CYS A 230 35.16 41.39 12.43
CA CYS A 230 36.46 41.81 11.88
C CYS A 230 36.49 43.26 11.39
N ASP A 231 35.38 44.00 11.50
CA ASP A 231 35.20 45.35 10.91
C ASP A 231 35.54 45.39 9.41
N CYS A 232 35.08 44.37 8.68
CA CYS A 232 35.36 44.15 7.27
C CYS A 232 34.09 44.11 6.41
N THR A 233 33.00 44.75 6.85
CA THR A 233 31.67 44.65 6.20
C THR A 233 31.62 45.15 4.76
N SER A 234 32.58 45.98 4.37
CA SER A 234 32.74 46.57 3.03
C SER A 234 33.91 45.95 2.24
N LEU A 235 34.43 44.81 2.73
CA LEU A 235 35.46 44.02 2.06
C LEU A 235 34.90 42.65 1.73
N SER A 236 33.73 42.62 1.07
CA SER A 236 32.97 41.39 0.79
C SER A 236 33.81 40.32 0.08
N TYR A 237 34.76 40.73 -0.77
CA TYR A 237 35.68 39.83 -1.47
C TYR A 237 36.55 38.98 -0.53
N LEU A 238 36.93 39.48 0.64
CA LEU A 238 37.74 38.72 1.62
C LEU A 238 37.04 37.48 2.15
N PHE A 239 35.72 37.50 2.12
CA PHE A 239 34.87 36.46 2.70
C PHE A 239 34.42 35.41 1.68
N VAL A 240 34.83 35.53 0.41
CA VAL A 240 34.42 34.57 -0.63
C VAL A 240 35.03 33.19 -0.37
N LEU A 241 36.31 33.10 -0.01
CA LEU A 241 36.93 31.83 0.37
C LEU A 241 36.48 31.29 1.74
N PRO A 242 36.41 32.11 2.81
CA PRO A 242 35.75 31.74 4.06
C PRO A 242 34.38 31.09 3.86
N GLU A 243 33.53 31.68 3.04
CA GLU A 243 32.21 31.11 2.70
C GLU A 243 32.34 29.76 2.00
N CYS A 244 33.31 29.61 1.08
CA CYS A 244 33.53 28.33 0.41
C CYS A 244 33.95 27.23 1.40
N TYR A 245 34.83 27.52 2.34
CA TYR A 245 35.21 26.54 3.37
C TYR A 245 34.05 26.23 4.31
N TYR A 246 33.23 27.23 4.66
CA TYR A 246 32.02 27.04 5.46
C TYR A 246 31.01 26.11 4.76
N GLU A 247 30.67 26.38 3.50
CA GLU A 247 29.73 25.55 2.74
C GLU A 247 30.27 24.14 2.46
N ALA A 248 31.58 23.98 2.27
CA ALA A 248 32.19 22.67 2.16
C ALA A 248 32.10 21.87 3.46
N ARG A 249 32.34 22.49 4.63
CA ARG A 249 32.16 21.85 5.94
C ARG A 249 30.71 21.46 6.19
N ARG A 250 29.78 22.36 5.87
CA ARG A 250 28.34 22.07 5.96
C ARG A 250 27.94 20.86 5.12
N ALA A 251 28.49 20.73 3.91
CA ALA A 251 28.27 19.54 3.08
C ALA A 251 28.84 18.27 3.75
N LEU A 252 30.06 18.33 4.29
CA LEU A 252 30.66 17.19 5.02
C LEU A 252 29.86 16.82 6.29
N ASP A 253 29.36 17.79 7.04
CA ASP A 253 28.55 17.54 8.24
C ASP A 253 27.22 16.85 7.89
N SER A 254 26.61 17.24 6.77
CA SER A 254 25.43 16.56 6.24
C SER A 254 25.74 15.11 5.86
N LEU A 255 26.88 14.85 5.20
CA LEU A 255 27.31 13.49 4.86
C LEU A 255 27.66 12.66 6.11
N ARG A 256 28.31 13.24 7.12
CA ARG A 256 28.58 12.57 8.42
C ARG A 256 27.29 12.21 9.15
N THR A 257 26.32 13.12 9.14
CA THR A 257 25.00 12.87 9.75
C THR A 257 24.29 11.71 9.04
N TRP A 258 24.28 11.72 7.70
CA TRP A 258 23.72 10.63 6.91
C TRP A 258 24.44 9.28 7.17
N LEU A 259 25.77 9.25 7.24
CA LEU A 259 26.52 8.04 7.63
C LEU A 259 26.09 7.51 9.01
N ASN A 260 25.96 8.40 10.00
CA ASN A 260 25.52 8.05 11.36
C ASN A 260 24.07 7.55 11.41
N GLU A 261 23.20 8.04 10.53
CA GLU A 261 21.83 7.54 10.42
C GLU A 261 21.79 6.18 9.74
N ASP A 262 22.54 5.97 8.64
CA ASP A 262 22.57 4.71 7.90
C ASP A 262 23.14 3.56 8.74
N THR A 263 24.16 3.83 9.57
CA THR A 263 24.73 2.85 10.50
C THR A 263 23.71 2.40 11.57
N LYS A 264 22.86 3.32 12.05
CA LYS A 264 21.80 3.02 13.02
C LYS A 264 20.56 2.39 12.38
N TYR A 265 20.32 2.66 11.09
CA TYR A 265 19.12 2.24 10.37
C TYR A 265 18.85 0.73 10.45
N ASN A 266 19.88 -0.10 10.34
CA ASN A 266 19.73 -1.56 10.46
C ASN A 266 19.17 -1.99 11.82
N GLY A 267 19.60 -1.34 12.90
CA GLY A 267 19.12 -1.59 14.26
C GLY A 267 17.66 -1.14 14.45
N PHE A 268 17.29 0.00 13.86
CA PHE A 268 15.90 0.47 13.88
C PHE A 268 14.97 -0.46 13.08
N ILE A 269 15.36 -0.87 11.88
CA ILE A 269 14.59 -1.82 11.07
C ILE A 269 14.42 -3.17 11.77
N GLN A 270 15.46 -3.67 12.45
CA GLN A 270 15.37 -4.90 13.24
C GLN A 270 14.36 -4.77 14.38
N THR A 271 14.37 -3.64 15.10
CA THR A 271 13.41 -3.36 16.17
C THR A 271 11.99 -3.29 15.62
N SER A 272 11.77 -2.56 14.53
CA SER A 272 10.47 -2.44 13.88
C SER A 272 9.97 -3.78 13.34
N LEU A 273 10.86 -4.62 12.79
CA LEU A 273 10.51 -5.98 12.36
C LEU A 273 10.02 -6.84 13.53
N LYS A 274 10.71 -6.80 14.68
CA LYS A 274 10.32 -7.56 15.87
C LYS A 274 8.94 -7.15 16.38
N LEU A 275 8.70 -5.85 16.55
CA LEU A 275 7.40 -5.32 16.99
C LEU A 275 6.28 -5.69 16.00
N LEU A 276 6.58 -5.69 14.70
CA LEU A 276 5.62 -6.03 13.66
C LEU A 276 5.36 -7.54 13.56
N GLU A 277 6.33 -8.38 13.92
CA GLU A 277 6.14 -9.83 14.05
C GLU A 277 5.25 -10.20 15.25
N GLU A 278 5.39 -9.49 16.38
CA GLU A 278 4.50 -9.63 17.54
C GLU A 278 3.05 -9.25 17.17
N LYS A 279 2.85 -8.05 16.58
CA LYS A 279 1.53 -7.60 16.10
C LYS A 279 0.95 -8.52 15.02
N TYR A 280 1.78 -9.07 14.13
CA TYR A 280 1.34 -10.06 13.13
C TYR A 280 0.78 -11.33 13.79
N PHE A 281 1.45 -11.84 14.82
CA PHE A 281 1.00 -13.03 15.52
C PHE A 281 -0.35 -12.80 16.23
N GLU A 282 -0.50 -11.64 16.88
CA GLU A 282 -1.76 -11.23 17.52
C GLU A 282 -2.89 -11.10 16.50
N ALA A 283 -2.65 -10.40 15.39
CA ALA A 283 -3.62 -10.22 14.31
C ALA A 283 -4.03 -11.56 13.68
N LYS A 284 -3.07 -12.45 13.45
CA LYS A 284 -3.32 -13.81 12.93
C LYS A 284 -4.19 -14.61 13.88
N LYS A 285 -3.88 -14.59 15.18
CA LYS A 285 -4.66 -15.30 16.20
C LYS A 285 -6.09 -14.77 16.27
N ALA A 286 -6.28 -13.45 16.24
CA ALA A 286 -7.60 -12.83 16.24
C ALA A 286 -8.43 -13.18 14.99
N TYR A 287 -7.78 -13.23 13.81
CA TYR A 287 -8.42 -13.65 12.56
C TYR A 287 -8.86 -15.11 12.60
N GLU A 288 -8.00 -16.04 13.05
CA GLU A 288 -8.33 -17.46 13.13
C GLU A 288 -9.44 -17.75 14.16
N ILE A 289 -9.44 -17.06 15.31
CA ILE A 289 -10.53 -17.15 16.29
C ILE A 289 -11.85 -16.74 15.63
N ASN A 290 -11.88 -15.59 14.95
CA ASN A 290 -13.11 -15.10 14.33
C ASN A 290 -13.60 -16.02 13.20
N LYS A 291 -12.65 -16.53 12.38
CA LYS A 291 -12.94 -17.53 11.35
C LYS A 291 -13.58 -18.80 11.95
N SER A 292 -13.07 -19.27 13.09
CA SER A 292 -13.64 -20.43 13.79
C SER A 292 -15.03 -20.15 14.36
N GLN A 293 -15.27 -18.96 14.91
CA GLN A 293 -16.57 -18.52 15.44
C GLN A 293 -17.62 -18.46 14.33
N LEU A 294 -17.27 -17.87 13.18
CA LEU A 294 -18.15 -17.83 12.02
C LEU A 294 -18.58 -19.25 11.59
N SER A 295 -17.62 -20.16 11.44
CA SER A 295 -17.92 -21.55 11.07
C SER A 295 -18.78 -22.30 12.09
N GLN A 296 -18.69 -21.97 13.39
CA GLN A 296 -19.58 -22.55 14.41
C GLN A 296 -21.01 -22.03 14.28
N ILE A 297 -21.18 -20.72 14.07
CA ILE A 297 -22.50 -20.09 13.93
C ILE A 297 -23.16 -20.53 12.62
N GLU A 298 -22.41 -20.63 11.52
CA GLU A 298 -22.91 -21.15 10.24
C GLU A 298 -23.46 -22.58 10.37
N ARG A 299 -22.75 -23.47 11.07
CA ARG A 299 -23.24 -24.84 11.34
C ARG A 299 -24.51 -24.84 12.18
N LYS A 300 -24.59 -23.97 13.18
CA LYS A 300 -25.80 -23.83 14.02
C LYS A 300 -26.99 -23.31 13.20
N ALA A 301 -26.76 -22.31 12.34
CA ALA A 301 -27.78 -21.77 11.45
C ALA A 301 -28.27 -22.80 10.44
N GLU A 302 -27.37 -23.61 9.84
CA GLU A 302 -27.78 -24.67 8.92
C GLU A 302 -28.62 -25.74 9.62
N SER A 303 -28.26 -26.14 10.84
CA SER A 303 -29.05 -27.06 11.65
C SER A 303 -30.44 -26.51 11.97
N HIS A 304 -30.57 -25.23 12.34
CA HIS A 304 -31.87 -24.63 12.59
C HIS A 304 -32.68 -24.43 11.31
N ARG A 305 -32.03 -24.11 10.17
CA ARG A 305 -32.71 -24.01 8.87
C ARG A 305 -33.31 -25.36 8.46
N PHE A 306 -32.58 -26.45 8.70
CA PHE A 306 -33.09 -27.80 8.45
C PHE A 306 -34.31 -28.12 9.32
N GLN A 307 -34.26 -27.81 10.63
CA GLN A 307 -35.39 -28.00 11.54
C GLN A 307 -36.60 -27.13 11.16
N LEU A 308 -36.35 -25.87 10.78
CA LEU A 308 -37.38 -24.95 10.33
C LEU A 308 -38.09 -25.48 9.07
N ASN A 309 -37.33 -25.91 8.06
CA ASN A 309 -37.90 -26.48 6.84
C ASN A 309 -38.78 -27.71 7.14
N LYS A 310 -38.36 -28.55 8.08
CA LYS A 310 -39.16 -29.70 8.53
C LYS A 310 -40.48 -29.26 9.18
N LEU A 311 -40.44 -28.28 10.09
CA LEU A 311 -41.63 -27.73 10.73
C LEU A 311 -42.55 -27.01 9.73
N GLU A 312 -42.00 -26.35 8.72
CA GLU A 312 -42.80 -25.69 7.67
C GLU A 312 -43.57 -26.71 6.83
N GLN A 313 -42.92 -27.81 6.44
CA GLN A 313 -43.59 -28.92 5.74
C GLN A 313 -44.67 -29.58 6.61
N GLU A 314 -44.39 -29.79 7.90
CA GLU A 314 -45.38 -30.33 8.84
C GLU A 314 -46.55 -29.37 9.04
N ASN A 315 -46.30 -28.05 9.13
CA ASN A 315 -47.33 -27.03 9.30
C ASN A 315 -48.26 -26.93 8.09
N GLU A 316 -47.75 -27.07 6.87
CA GLU A 316 -48.58 -27.07 5.65
C GLU A 316 -49.61 -28.23 5.67
N ILE A 317 -49.21 -29.39 6.19
CA ILE A 317 -50.11 -30.54 6.37
C ILE A 317 -51.07 -30.29 7.53
N ASN A 318 -50.59 -29.70 8.62
CA ASN A 318 -51.37 -29.44 9.83
C ASN A 318 -52.43 -28.35 9.61
N GLU A 319 -52.17 -27.31 8.82
CA GLU A 319 -53.16 -26.27 8.50
C GLU A 319 -54.39 -26.86 7.79
N LYS A 320 -54.18 -27.76 6.82
CA LYS A 320 -55.29 -28.45 6.14
C LYS A 320 -56.11 -29.31 7.12
N LYS A 321 -55.44 -30.00 8.05
CA LYS A 321 -56.10 -30.80 9.08
C LYS A 321 -56.80 -29.93 10.11
N TYR A 322 -56.22 -28.79 10.47
CA TYR A 322 -56.80 -27.81 11.38
C TYR A 322 -58.15 -27.34 10.85
N GLU A 323 -58.20 -26.88 9.59
CA GLU A 323 -59.45 -26.42 8.95
C GLU A 323 -60.50 -27.55 8.91
N GLU A 324 -60.08 -28.79 8.63
CA GLU A 324 -60.97 -29.96 8.66
C GLU A 324 -61.51 -30.23 10.08
N PHE A 325 -60.67 -30.16 11.11
CA PHE A 325 -61.10 -30.40 12.48
C PHE A 325 -61.94 -29.26 13.04
N GLU A 326 -61.66 -28.01 12.66
CA GLU A 326 -62.44 -26.83 13.02
C GLU A 326 -63.85 -26.87 12.41
N THR A 327 -63.96 -27.24 11.13
CA THR A 327 -65.27 -27.45 10.49
C THR A 327 -66.06 -28.59 11.15
N ARG A 328 -65.40 -29.72 11.47
CA ARG A 328 -66.01 -30.84 12.20
C ARG A 328 -66.44 -30.45 13.63
N LEU A 329 -65.60 -29.69 14.34
CA LEU A 329 -65.91 -29.17 15.67
C LEU A 329 -67.17 -28.30 15.61
N ASN A 330 -67.21 -27.32 14.71
CA ASN A 330 -68.35 -26.43 14.52
C ASN A 330 -69.66 -27.19 14.25
N ILE A 331 -69.62 -28.25 13.41
CA ILE A 331 -70.78 -29.12 13.17
C ILE A 331 -71.21 -29.83 14.45
N LYS A 332 -70.26 -30.37 15.21
CA LYS A 332 -70.54 -31.13 16.44
C LYS A 332 -71.00 -30.26 17.60
N GLU A 333 -70.50 -29.04 17.72
CA GLU A 333 -70.98 -28.04 18.67
C GLU A 333 -72.42 -27.65 18.36
N ARG A 334 -72.76 -27.39 17.08
CA ARG A 334 -74.14 -27.14 16.67
C ARG A 334 -75.05 -28.34 16.98
N GLU A 335 -74.60 -29.56 16.69
CA GLU A 335 -75.36 -30.79 17.01
C GLU A 335 -75.58 -30.92 18.53
N TYR A 336 -74.54 -30.67 19.33
CA TYR A 336 -74.61 -30.72 20.78
C TYR A 336 -75.57 -29.66 21.34
N ILE A 337 -75.48 -28.41 20.89
CA ILE A 337 -76.38 -27.32 21.29
C ILE A 337 -77.83 -27.66 20.92
N SER A 338 -78.07 -28.11 19.68
CA SER A 338 -79.40 -28.51 19.22
C SER A 338 -79.98 -29.63 20.08
N LYS A 339 -79.23 -30.70 20.31
CA LYS A 339 -79.68 -31.85 21.12
C LYS A 339 -79.87 -31.49 22.59
N ARG A 340 -79.03 -30.60 23.13
CA ARG A 340 -79.16 -30.09 24.50
C ARG A 340 -80.43 -29.27 24.66
N LEU A 341 -80.72 -28.39 23.70
CA LEU A 341 -81.96 -27.61 23.68
C LEU A 341 -83.18 -28.52 23.58
N THR A 342 -83.14 -29.54 22.72
CA THR A 342 -84.22 -30.56 22.61
C THR A 342 -84.39 -31.32 23.93
N TYR A 343 -83.29 -31.72 24.59
CA TYR A 343 -83.34 -32.36 25.90
C TYR A 343 -84.02 -31.46 26.94
N GLU A 344 -83.62 -30.18 27.02
CA GLU A 344 -84.20 -29.19 27.94
C GLU A 344 -85.71 -28.99 27.67
N VAL A 345 -86.11 -28.87 26.39
CA VAL A 345 -87.53 -28.77 26.00
C VAL A 345 -88.33 -30.02 26.36
N TYR A 346 -87.80 -31.22 26.10
CA TYR A 346 -88.47 -32.47 26.46
C TYR A 346 -88.54 -32.66 27.97
N GLU A 347 -87.53 -32.25 28.73
CA GLU A 347 -87.57 -32.28 30.19
C GLU A 347 -88.64 -31.32 30.75
N GLU A 348 -88.75 -30.12 30.20
CA GLU A 348 -89.80 -29.16 30.56
C GLU A 348 -91.20 -29.64 30.17
N GLN A 349 -91.36 -30.22 28.98
CA GLN A 349 -92.63 -30.80 28.54
C GLN A 349 -93.02 -31.99 29.41
N LEU A 350 -92.09 -32.90 29.70
CA LEU A 350 -92.32 -34.01 30.63
C LEU A 350 -92.76 -33.51 32.00
N LYS A 351 -92.12 -32.46 32.55
CA LYS A 351 -92.55 -31.82 33.82
C LYS A 351 -93.98 -31.28 33.73
N LYS A 352 -94.35 -30.62 32.62
CA LYS A 352 -95.73 -30.12 32.38
C LYS A 352 -96.74 -31.25 32.29
N TYR A 353 -96.44 -32.31 31.54
CA TYR A 353 -97.33 -33.49 31.41
C TYR A 353 -97.47 -34.25 32.73
N LEU A 354 -96.40 -34.37 33.52
CA LEU A 354 -96.46 -34.97 34.85
C LEU A 354 -97.31 -34.12 35.82
N GLN A 355 -97.26 -32.79 35.73
CA GLN A 355 -98.13 -31.89 36.51
C GLN A 355 -99.61 -31.95 36.06
N LEU A 356 -99.87 -31.97 34.76
CA LEU A 356 -101.24 -32.08 34.19
C LEU A 356 -101.88 -33.47 34.41
N SER A 357 -101.08 -34.54 34.47
CA SER A 357 -101.55 -35.91 34.73
C SER A 357 -102.13 -36.13 36.12
N HIS A 358 -101.96 -35.18 37.05
CA HIS A 358 -102.64 -35.18 38.35
C HIS A 358 -104.07 -34.59 38.28
N GLU A 359 -104.50 -34.00 37.15
CA GLU A 359 -105.77 -33.26 37.05
C GLU A 359 -106.80 -33.87 36.06
N ILE A 360 -106.45 -34.84 35.20
CA ILE A 360 -107.34 -35.35 34.12
C ILE A 360 -107.42 -36.90 34.11
N GLN A 361 -108.63 -37.45 34.06
CA GLN A 361 -108.99 -38.88 34.14
C GLN A 361 -108.92 -39.66 32.80
N ASP A 362 -108.14 -39.20 31.81
CA ASP A 362 -107.88 -39.93 30.55
C ASP A 362 -106.43 -40.47 30.57
N ASP A 363 -106.33 -41.75 30.97
CA ASP A 363 -105.15 -42.35 31.59
C ASP A 363 -104.24 -43.15 30.62
N ILE A 364 -104.65 -43.32 29.36
CA ILE A 364 -103.92 -44.19 28.42
C ILE A 364 -103.04 -43.38 27.45
N ASP A 365 -103.59 -42.35 26.80
CA ASP A 365 -102.84 -41.57 25.80
C ASP A 365 -101.74 -40.70 26.43
N ASN A 366 -102.00 -40.11 27.60
CA ASN A 366 -101.00 -39.33 28.33
C ASN A 366 -99.82 -40.19 28.82
N ARG A 367 -100.07 -41.46 29.16
CA ARG A 367 -99.06 -42.39 29.67
C ARG A 367 -98.07 -42.80 28.59
N VAL A 368 -98.56 -43.04 27.37
CA VAL A 368 -97.73 -43.35 26.19
C VAL A 368 -96.82 -42.16 25.84
N VAL A 369 -97.35 -40.93 25.89
CA VAL A 369 -96.57 -39.71 25.61
C VAL A 369 -95.50 -39.47 26.69
N ILE A 370 -95.83 -39.70 27.97
CA ILE A 370 -94.88 -39.60 29.09
C ILE A 370 -93.76 -40.65 28.96
N GLU A 371 -94.09 -41.91 28.65
CA GLU A 371 -93.10 -42.97 28.44
C GLU A 371 -92.18 -42.66 27.25
N GLN A 372 -92.73 -42.12 26.16
CA GLN A 372 -91.95 -41.70 25.00
C GLN A 372 -90.97 -40.57 25.35
N PHE A 373 -91.41 -39.53 26.05
CA PHE A 373 -90.51 -38.47 26.52
C PHE A 373 -89.44 -38.97 27.49
N GLN A 374 -89.77 -39.91 28.38
CA GLN A 374 -88.79 -40.53 29.28
C GLN A 374 -87.74 -41.34 28.52
N LEU A 375 -88.13 -42.06 27.47
CA LEU A 375 -87.21 -42.80 26.59
C LEU A 375 -86.30 -41.85 25.81
N ASP A 376 -86.86 -40.78 25.23
CA ASP A 376 -86.11 -39.80 24.44
C ASP A 376 -85.12 -39.00 25.32
N ILE A 377 -85.51 -38.61 26.53
CA ILE A 377 -84.62 -38.01 27.54
C ILE A 377 -83.51 -38.99 27.95
N LYS A 378 -83.84 -40.27 28.16
CA LYS A 378 -82.85 -41.31 28.51
C LYS A 378 -81.86 -41.58 27.37
N GLN A 379 -82.31 -41.46 26.12
CA GLN A 379 -81.43 -41.57 24.96
C GLN A 379 -80.53 -40.33 24.84
N LEU A 380 -81.10 -39.13 24.89
CA LEU A 380 -80.36 -37.86 24.81
C LEU A 380 -79.35 -37.70 25.95
N SER A 381 -79.68 -38.10 27.17
CA SER A 381 -78.76 -38.10 28.32
C SER A 381 -77.56 -39.04 28.15
N ARG A 382 -77.66 -40.07 27.30
CA ARG A 382 -76.52 -40.95 26.93
C ARG A 382 -75.71 -40.40 25.75
N GLU A 383 -76.35 -39.67 24.84
CA GLU A 383 -75.71 -39.11 23.65
C GLU A 383 -74.95 -37.81 23.95
N LEU A 384 -75.48 -36.93 24.81
CA LEU A 384 -74.88 -35.64 25.13
C LEU A 384 -73.46 -35.74 25.71
N PRO A 385 -73.16 -36.65 26.67
CA PRO A 385 -71.79 -36.83 27.17
C PRO A 385 -70.81 -37.32 26.08
N LYS A 386 -71.28 -38.15 25.13
CA LYS A 386 -70.45 -38.63 24.01
C LYS A 386 -70.14 -37.50 23.03
N LEU A 387 -71.14 -36.67 22.72
CA LEU A 387 -70.96 -35.46 21.90
C LEU A 387 -69.99 -34.48 22.56
N LYS A 388 -70.14 -34.25 23.88
CA LYS A 388 -69.22 -33.40 24.63
C LYS A 388 -67.78 -33.94 24.63
N SER A 389 -67.60 -35.23 24.87
CA SER A 389 -66.29 -35.88 24.78
C SER A 389 -65.67 -35.75 23.38
N ASN A 390 -66.47 -35.87 22.32
CA ASN A 390 -66.00 -35.67 20.95
C ASN A 390 -65.57 -34.21 20.71
N ILE A 391 -66.36 -33.23 21.16
CA ILE A 391 -66.02 -31.80 21.12
C ILE A 391 -64.68 -31.56 21.82
N ASP A 392 -64.52 -32.05 23.04
CA ASP A 392 -63.28 -31.88 23.81
C ASP A 392 -62.08 -32.54 23.11
N SER A 393 -62.27 -33.68 22.44
CA SER A 393 -61.22 -34.34 21.65
C SER A 393 -60.80 -33.54 20.42
N PHE A 394 -61.74 -32.87 19.76
CA PHE A 394 -61.45 -31.99 18.63
C PHE A 394 -60.77 -30.70 19.10
N GLN A 395 -61.23 -30.12 20.21
CA GLN A 395 -60.58 -28.98 20.84
C GLN A 395 -59.12 -29.27 21.18
N ALA A 396 -58.84 -30.44 21.78
CA ALA A 396 -57.47 -30.85 22.12
C ALA A 396 -56.57 -30.98 20.88
N ARG A 397 -57.12 -31.43 19.74
CA ARG A 397 -56.37 -31.51 18.47
C ARG A 397 -56.13 -30.13 17.86
N ILE A 398 -57.10 -29.23 17.91
CA ILE A 398 -56.96 -27.84 17.48
C ILE A 398 -55.86 -27.16 18.29
N ASN A 399 -55.89 -27.27 19.62
CA ASN A 399 -54.86 -26.71 20.50
C ASN A 399 -53.46 -27.28 20.19
N TYR A 400 -53.36 -28.57 19.83
CA TYR A 400 -52.08 -29.17 19.42
C TYR A 400 -51.52 -28.51 18.15
N PHE A 401 -52.36 -28.21 17.17
CA PHE A 401 -51.94 -27.53 15.94
C PHE A 401 -51.56 -26.07 16.20
N GLU A 402 -52.29 -25.37 17.06
CA GLU A 402 -51.94 -24.01 17.49
C GLU A 402 -50.57 -23.98 18.18
N GLN A 403 -50.33 -24.90 19.12
CA GLN A 403 -49.02 -25.03 19.78
C GLN A 403 -47.89 -25.27 18.76
N ARG A 404 -48.13 -26.13 17.76
CA ARG A 404 -47.13 -26.37 16.69
C ARG A 404 -46.88 -25.15 15.82
N LYS A 405 -47.89 -24.31 15.60
CA LYS A 405 -47.75 -23.05 14.88
C LYS A 405 -46.93 -22.04 15.68
N ASP A 406 -47.12 -21.97 17.00
CA ASP A 406 -46.32 -21.13 17.88
C ASP A 406 -44.84 -21.55 17.89
N GLU A 407 -44.57 -22.87 17.98
CA GLU A 407 -43.21 -23.42 17.85
C GLU A 407 -42.54 -23.03 16.51
N LEU A 408 -43.30 -23.04 15.41
CA LEU A 408 -42.80 -22.59 14.11
C LEU A 408 -42.44 -21.10 14.11
N ILE A 409 -43.27 -20.25 14.73
CA ILE A 409 -43.02 -18.81 14.83
C ILE A 409 -41.76 -18.53 15.66
N GLU A 410 -41.59 -19.23 16.78
CA GLU A 410 -40.39 -19.14 17.62
C GLU A 410 -39.14 -19.55 16.83
N MET A 411 -39.18 -20.68 16.14
CA MET A 411 -38.07 -21.15 15.29
C MET A 411 -37.73 -20.16 14.15
N ARG A 412 -38.72 -19.51 13.54
CA ARG A 412 -38.49 -18.45 12.54
C ARG A 412 -37.77 -17.25 13.16
N HIS A 413 -38.16 -16.86 14.38
CA HIS A 413 -37.52 -15.77 15.09
C HIS A 413 -36.07 -16.10 15.47
N GLU A 414 -35.79 -17.32 15.95
CA GLU A 414 -34.44 -17.78 16.25
C GLU A 414 -33.55 -17.83 15.00
N ASN A 415 -34.08 -18.34 13.88
CA ASN A 415 -33.35 -18.37 12.62
C ASN A 415 -33.00 -16.95 12.12
N LYS A 416 -33.93 -16.00 12.26
CA LYS A 416 -33.67 -14.58 11.95
C LYS A 416 -32.59 -13.99 12.86
N LYS A 417 -32.60 -14.32 14.16
CA LYS A 417 -31.57 -13.89 15.12
C LYS A 417 -30.18 -14.43 14.75
N LEU A 418 -30.08 -15.70 14.38
CA LEU A 418 -28.83 -16.28 13.88
C LEU A 418 -28.36 -15.63 12.57
N GLY A 419 -29.27 -15.32 11.65
CA GLY A 419 -28.94 -14.57 10.43
C GLY A 419 -28.28 -13.22 10.72
N ASN A 420 -28.82 -12.47 11.69
CA ASN A 420 -28.22 -11.21 12.13
C ASN A 420 -26.86 -11.41 12.81
N GLU A 421 -26.71 -12.47 13.62
CA GLU A 421 -25.45 -12.82 14.29
C GLU A 421 -24.36 -13.16 13.26
N ILE A 422 -24.68 -13.94 12.22
CA ILE A 422 -23.78 -14.23 11.10
C ILE A 422 -23.33 -12.93 10.43
N GLN A 423 -24.24 -12.01 10.15
CA GLN A 423 -23.91 -10.74 9.50
C GLN A 423 -22.91 -9.92 10.33
N LEU A 424 -23.14 -9.78 11.64
CA LEU A 424 -22.22 -9.06 12.54
C LEU A 424 -20.83 -9.70 12.60
N VAL A 425 -20.77 -11.04 12.67
CA VAL A 425 -19.50 -11.78 12.70
C VAL A 425 -18.77 -11.69 11.36
N LEU A 426 -19.49 -11.67 10.23
CA LEU A 426 -18.91 -11.46 8.90
C LEU A 426 -18.28 -10.07 8.77
N GLU A 427 -18.95 -9.02 9.25
CA GLU A 427 -18.42 -7.65 9.24
C GLU A 427 -17.14 -7.55 10.07
N ASP A 428 -17.13 -8.11 11.28
CA ASP A 428 -15.93 -8.18 12.13
C ASP A 428 -14.80 -9.02 11.49
N LYS A 429 -15.15 -10.09 10.77
CA LYS A 429 -14.17 -10.90 10.02
C LYS A 429 -13.50 -10.08 8.92
N ILE A 430 -14.28 -9.34 8.13
CA ILE A 430 -13.74 -8.49 7.06
C ILE A 430 -12.81 -7.43 7.63
N LEU A 431 -13.18 -6.80 8.75
CA LEU A 431 -12.32 -5.81 9.43
C LEU A 431 -11.00 -6.43 9.91
N LYS A 432 -11.07 -7.59 10.58
CA LYS A 432 -9.88 -8.30 11.05
C LYS A 432 -9.01 -8.85 9.91
N GLU A 433 -9.62 -9.29 8.81
CA GLU A 433 -8.93 -9.74 7.60
C GLU A 433 -8.17 -8.58 6.93
N ASN A 434 -8.83 -7.43 6.75
CA ASN A 434 -8.20 -6.23 6.21
C ASN A 434 -7.03 -5.76 7.09
N TYR A 435 -7.21 -5.77 8.41
CA TYR A 435 -6.14 -5.44 9.35
C TYR A 435 -4.98 -6.45 9.27
N PHE A 436 -5.27 -7.74 9.26
CA PHE A 436 -4.26 -8.80 9.12
C PHE A 436 -3.47 -8.68 7.81
N ASN A 437 -4.15 -8.48 6.68
CA ASN A 437 -3.53 -8.32 5.37
C ASN A 437 -2.64 -7.06 5.32
N ARG A 438 -3.07 -5.96 5.95
CA ARG A 438 -2.26 -4.74 6.06
C ARG A 438 -0.98 -4.98 6.86
N ILE A 439 -1.09 -5.62 8.03
CA ILE A 439 0.06 -5.96 8.88
C ILE A 439 1.01 -6.92 8.15
N GLN A 440 0.47 -7.93 7.47
CA GLN A 440 1.25 -8.88 6.68
C GLN A 440 2.07 -8.18 5.59
N ASN A 441 1.43 -7.30 4.81
CA ASN A 441 2.12 -6.54 3.77
C ASN A 441 3.25 -5.67 4.36
N CYS A 442 2.97 -4.91 5.42
CA CYS A 442 3.99 -4.11 6.09
C CYS A 442 5.15 -4.97 6.61
N ARG A 443 4.83 -6.11 7.22
CA ARG A 443 5.83 -7.06 7.74
C ARG A 443 6.72 -7.59 6.63
N ASP A 444 6.13 -7.95 5.50
CA ASP A 444 6.87 -8.50 4.39
C ASP A 444 7.77 -7.44 3.74
N ILE A 445 7.31 -6.18 3.62
CA ILE A 445 8.16 -5.04 3.21
C ILE A 445 9.35 -4.86 4.15
N ILE A 446 9.12 -4.70 5.46
CA ILE A 446 10.19 -4.48 6.45
C ILE A 446 11.15 -5.68 6.50
N ARG A 447 10.63 -6.90 6.43
CA ARG A 447 11.46 -8.11 6.37
C ARG A 447 12.32 -8.15 5.11
N ASN A 448 11.80 -7.73 3.97
CA ASN A 448 12.56 -7.64 2.73
C ASN A 448 13.68 -6.61 2.85
N ILE A 449 13.41 -5.43 3.40
CA ILE A 449 14.42 -4.39 3.68
C ILE A 449 15.52 -4.95 4.59
N TYR A 450 15.14 -5.57 5.72
CA TYR A 450 16.09 -6.17 6.67
C TYR A 450 16.97 -7.24 5.99
N LYS A 451 16.36 -8.11 5.18
CA LYS A 451 17.08 -9.15 4.43
C LYS A 451 18.10 -8.55 3.47
N CYS A 452 17.71 -7.56 2.66
CA CYS A 452 18.63 -6.84 1.78
C CYS A 452 19.85 -6.36 2.56
N ARG A 453 19.62 -5.56 3.59
CA ARG A 453 20.66 -4.91 4.37
C ARG A 453 21.60 -5.89 5.08
N LYS A 454 21.11 -7.08 5.46
CA LYS A 454 21.90 -8.12 6.11
C LYS A 454 22.65 -9.04 5.13
N THR A 455 22.38 -8.94 3.83
CA THR A 455 23.02 -9.84 2.86
C THR A 455 24.44 -9.37 2.56
N ASN A 456 25.43 -10.21 2.87
CA ASN A 456 26.85 -9.87 2.67
C ASN A 456 27.24 -9.67 1.20
N ASP A 457 26.52 -10.28 0.26
CA ASP A 457 26.79 -10.18 -1.19
C ASP A 457 26.18 -8.91 -1.83
N LEU A 458 25.40 -8.13 -1.07
CA LEU A 458 24.69 -6.98 -1.60
C LEU A 458 25.64 -5.86 -2.08
N PRO A 459 26.68 -5.47 -1.32
CA PRO A 459 27.70 -4.54 -1.83
C PRO A 459 28.31 -4.97 -3.17
N GLN A 460 28.67 -6.25 -3.31
CA GLN A 460 29.24 -6.80 -4.54
C GLN A 460 28.24 -6.74 -5.69
N LYS A 461 26.97 -7.10 -5.42
CA LYS A 461 25.91 -7.01 -6.43
C LYS A 461 25.69 -5.58 -6.91
N ILE A 462 25.67 -4.61 -6.00
CA ILE A 462 25.57 -3.19 -6.34
C ILE A 462 26.81 -2.74 -7.13
N PHE A 463 28.00 -3.18 -6.74
CA PHE A 463 29.25 -2.83 -7.41
C PHE A 463 29.30 -3.32 -8.87
N TYR A 464 28.81 -4.54 -9.13
CA TYR A 464 28.75 -5.13 -10.47
C TYR A 464 27.46 -4.84 -11.23
N ASP A 465 26.60 -3.97 -10.69
CA ASP A 465 25.28 -3.65 -11.25
C ASP A 465 24.43 -4.92 -11.52
N LEU A 466 24.65 -5.95 -10.69
CA LEU A 466 23.92 -7.21 -10.73
C LEU A 466 22.53 -6.98 -10.14
N PRO A 467 21.51 -7.66 -10.70
CA PRO A 467 20.17 -7.52 -10.17
C PRO A 467 20.13 -7.99 -8.71
N VAL A 468 19.73 -7.07 -7.83
CA VAL A 468 19.43 -7.37 -6.42
C VAL A 468 18.09 -8.11 -6.38
N HIS A 469 18.10 -9.36 -6.85
CA HIS A 469 16.97 -10.26 -6.73
C HIS A 469 16.86 -10.70 -5.27
N ILE A 470 15.99 -10.02 -4.53
CA ILE A 470 15.50 -10.54 -3.25
C ILE A 470 14.68 -11.77 -3.62
N LYS A 471 15.23 -12.96 -3.45
CA LYS A 471 14.42 -14.17 -3.47
C LYS A 471 13.40 -14.01 -2.37
N HIS A 472 12.15 -13.68 -2.70
CA HIS A 472 11.04 -13.79 -1.77
C HIS A 472 10.87 -15.27 -1.43
N TYR A 473 11.60 -15.74 -0.41
CA TYR A 473 11.53 -17.10 0.11
C TYR A 473 10.19 -17.42 0.81
N GLY A 474 9.10 -16.78 0.40
CA GLY A 474 7.78 -16.89 1.03
C GLY A 474 6.63 -17.10 0.04
N GLU A 475 6.81 -16.83 -1.25
CA GLU A 475 5.84 -17.16 -2.28
C GLU A 475 6.45 -18.23 -3.19
N ASN A 476 6.06 -19.47 -2.94
CA ASN A 476 6.17 -20.57 -3.90
C ASN A 476 5.25 -20.29 -5.10
N GLU A 477 5.49 -19.22 -5.85
CA GLU A 477 5.43 -19.38 -7.29
C GLU A 477 6.80 -19.92 -7.68
N ASP A 478 6.91 -21.24 -7.69
CA ASP A 478 8.02 -21.89 -8.35
C ASP A 478 8.04 -21.32 -9.78
N ASP A 479 8.95 -20.39 -10.05
CA ASP A 479 9.28 -19.95 -11.40
C ASP A 479 9.39 -21.21 -12.27
N ASP A 480 8.87 -21.17 -13.48
CA ASP A 480 8.76 -22.35 -14.36
C ASP A 480 10.13 -23.02 -14.56
N LEU A 481 11.21 -22.23 -14.49
CA LEU A 481 12.57 -22.74 -14.43
C LEU A 481 12.88 -23.56 -13.15
N SER A 482 12.44 -23.10 -11.99
CA SER A 482 12.57 -23.81 -10.72
C SER A 482 11.72 -25.08 -10.68
N LYS A 483 10.52 -25.07 -11.28
CA LYS A 483 9.70 -26.27 -11.48
C LYS A 483 10.43 -27.25 -12.39
N ALA A 484 11.00 -26.76 -13.50
CA ALA A 484 11.72 -27.58 -14.46
C ALA A 484 12.95 -28.22 -13.82
N ILE A 485 13.76 -27.46 -13.06
CA ILE A 485 14.93 -27.99 -12.36
C ILE A 485 14.54 -29.11 -11.38
N ARG A 486 13.49 -28.92 -10.57
CA ARG A 486 12.99 -29.95 -9.64
C ARG A 486 12.45 -31.17 -10.36
N LEU A 487 11.74 -30.97 -11.47
CA LEU A 487 11.21 -32.05 -12.26
C LEU A 487 12.34 -32.86 -12.91
N ILE A 488 13.29 -32.20 -13.56
CA ILE A 488 14.41 -32.86 -14.22
C ILE A 488 15.25 -33.62 -13.21
N SER A 489 15.64 -32.99 -12.11
CA SER A 489 16.46 -33.64 -11.08
C SER A 489 15.83 -34.92 -10.51
N LYS A 490 14.49 -34.96 -10.41
CA LYS A 490 13.76 -36.15 -9.99
C LYS A 490 13.84 -37.32 -10.98
N TYR A 491 13.91 -37.05 -12.29
CA TYR A 491 13.81 -38.07 -13.34
C TYR A 491 15.12 -38.34 -14.12
N ILE A 492 16.12 -37.45 -14.00
CA ILE A 492 17.38 -37.57 -14.76
C ILE A 492 18.27 -38.69 -14.24
N SER A 493 18.18 -39.00 -12.94
CA SER A 493 18.93 -40.08 -12.27
C SER A 493 20.43 -40.01 -12.61
N ARG A 494 21.05 -41.11 -13.06
CA ARG A 494 22.50 -41.20 -13.33
C ARG A 494 22.98 -40.35 -14.50
N ASP A 495 22.08 -39.86 -15.37
CA ASP A 495 22.43 -39.07 -16.55
C ASP A 495 22.70 -37.59 -16.21
N TRP A 496 22.61 -37.18 -14.94
CA TRP A 496 22.73 -35.78 -14.54
C TRP A 496 24.07 -35.15 -14.94
N ASN A 497 25.17 -35.92 -14.90
CA ASN A 497 26.50 -35.45 -15.25
C ASN A 497 26.61 -35.19 -16.76
N ARG A 498 26.10 -36.12 -17.58
CA ARG A 498 26.02 -36.00 -19.04
C ARG A 498 25.10 -34.85 -19.42
N PHE A 499 24.01 -34.66 -18.68
CA PHE A 499 23.11 -33.52 -18.87
C PHE A 499 23.84 -32.19 -18.58
N TYR A 500 24.53 -32.09 -17.44
CA TYR A 500 25.27 -30.89 -17.05
C TYR A 500 26.33 -30.47 -18.07
N TRP A 501 27.03 -31.45 -18.67
CA TRP A 501 27.98 -31.22 -19.77
C TRP A 501 27.34 -30.60 -21.01
N GLN A 502 26.08 -30.93 -21.30
CA GLN A 502 25.38 -30.47 -22.51
C GLN A 502 24.57 -29.19 -22.29
N LEU A 503 24.57 -28.64 -21.07
CA LEU A 503 23.87 -27.40 -20.78
C LEU A 503 24.64 -26.20 -21.37
N PRO A 504 23.94 -25.26 -22.04
CA PRO A 504 24.57 -24.04 -22.51
C PRO A 504 24.98 -23.17 -21.31
N PHE A 505 26.11 -22.47 -21.38
CA PHE A 505 26.51 -21.46 -20.39
C PHE A 505 26.64 -20.10 -21.07
N TYR A 506 26.06 -19.05 -20.47
CA TYR A 506 26.24 -17.67 -20.91
C TYR A 506 26.71 -16.79 -19.74
N PRO A 507 28.00 -16.39 -19.71
CA PRO A 507 29.03 -16.61 -20.74
C PRO A 507 29.50 -18.08 -20.85
N THR A 508 30.10 -18.45 -22.01
CA THR A 508 30.62 -19.80 -22.24
C THR A 508 31.68 -20.16 -21.21
N ARG A 509 31.54 -21.33 -20.57
CA ARG A 509 32.51 -21.85 -19.60
C ARG A 509 33.43 -22.88 -20.24
N GLY A 510 34.68 -22.92 -19.77
CA GLY A 510 35.68 -23.88 -20.23
C GLY A 510 35.34 -25.31 -19.76
N GLN A 511 35.71 -26.31 -20.56
CA GLN A 511 35.47 -27.73 -20.26
C GLN A 511 36.12 -28.15 -18.92
N GLU A 512 37.30 -27.61 -18.60
CA GLU A 512 37.98 -27.88 -17.33
C GLU A 512 37.18 -27.41 -16.11
N GLU A 513 36.49 -26.28 -16.21
CA GLU A 513 35.66 -25.76 -15.12
C GLU A 513 34.44 -26.63 -14.87
N ILE A 514 33.79 -27.08 -15.95
CA ILE A 514 32.65 -28.00 -15.88
C ILE A 514 33.09 -29.34 -15.28
N SER A 515 34.27 -29.83 -15.66
CA SER A 515 34.85 -31.05 -15.07
C SER A 515 35.11 -30.89 -13.56
N LYS A 516 35.68 -29.76 -13.14
CA LYS A 516 35.89 -29.45 -11.71
C LYS A 516 34.56 -29.39 -10.95
N ASP A 517 33.53 -28.81 -11.55
CA ASP A 517 32.19 -28.73 -10.94
C ASP A 517 31.58 -30.11 -10.72
N ILE A 518 31.69 -31.01 -11.71
CA ILE A 518 31.20 -32.39 -11.61
C ILE A 518 31.96 -33.16 -10.55
N LYS A 519 33.30 -33.11 -10.55
CA LYS A 519 34.13 -33.76 -9.52
C LYS A 519 33.75 -33.31 -8.11
N TYR A 520 33.59 -32.00 -7.92
CA TYR A 520 33.18 -31.44 -6.64
C TYR A 520 31.79 -31.95 -6.18
N ILE A 521 30.83 -32.06 -7.11
CA ILE A 521 29.50 -32.58 -6.80
C ILE A 521 29.56 -34.09 -6.49
N ASP A 522 30.30 -34.87 -7.27
CA ASP A 522 30.52 -36.30 -7.01
C ASP A 522 31.18 -36.52 -5.63
N GLU A 523 32.21 -35.74 -5.29
CA GLU A 523 32.89 -35.78 -3.99
C GLU A 523 31.97 -35.40 -2.83
N LYS A 524 31.09 -34.42 -3.03
CA LYS A 524 30.13 -33.96 -2.01
C LYS A 524 29.06 -35.01 -1.69
N TYR A 525 28.69 -35.86 -2.64
CA TYR A 525 27.59 -36.82 -2.52
C TYR A 525 28.03 -38.29 -2.61
N GLN A 526 29.21 -38.63 -2.06
CA GLN A 526 29.82 -39.98 -2.15
C GLN A 526 29.04 -41.13 -1.47
N ARG A 527 27.99 -40.86 -0.67
CA ARG A 527 27.27 -41.89 0.12
C ARG A 527 25.81 -42.01 -0.29
N GLY A 528 25.46 -43.14 -0.93
CA GLY A 528 24.08 -43.55 -1.25
C GLY A 528 23.59 -43.16 -2.64
N ASP A 529 22.39 -43.63 -3.01
CA ASP A 529 21.70 -43.28 -4.27
C ASP A 529 21.11 -41.85 -4.17
N VAL A 530 21.99 -40.86 -4.15
CA VAL A 530 21.66 -39.43 -3.95
C VAL A 530 21.66 -38.67 -5.30
N PHE A 531 21.30 -39.35 -6.39
CA PHE A 531 21.35 -38.79 -7.75
C PHE A 531 20.43 -37.58 -7.94
N GLN A 532 19.28 -37.55 -7.24
CA GLN A 532 18.38 -36.41 -7.29
C GLN A 532 19.04 -35.16 -6.72
N ASP A 533 19.68 -35.24 -5.55
CA ASP A 533 20.30 -34.07 -4.93
C ASP A 533 21.56 -33.63 -5.68
N GLN A 534 22.31 -34.57 -6.26
CA GLN A 534 23.42 -34.26 -7.19
C GLN A 534 22.91 -33.46 -8.40
N ALA A 535 21.82 -33.91 -9.03
CA ALA A 535 21.22 -33.21 -10.15
C ALA A 535 20.65 -31.83 -9.75
N ILE A 536 20.03 -31.70 -8.56
CA ILE A 536 19.57 -30.42 -8.03
C ILE A 536 20.74 -29.46 -7.83
N ASP A 537 21.84 -29.91 -7.22
CA ASP A 537 23.00 -29.07 -6.94
C ASP A 537 23.68 -28.63 -8.25
N ALA A 538 23.84 -29.56 -9.19
CA ALA A 538 24.34 -29.29 -10.54
C ALA A 538 23.48 -28.22 -11.23
N LEU A 539 22.17 -28.43 -11.34
CA LEU A 539 21.29 -27.51 -12.06
C LEU A 539 21.16 -26.14 -11.37
N ASN A 540 21.21 -26.08 -10.05
CA ASN A 540 21.28 -24.81 -9.33
C ASN A 540 22.60 -24.10 -9.56
N LYS A 541 23.71 -24.83 -9.64
CA LYS A 541 25.02 -24.29 -9.98
C LYS A 541 25.03 -23.75 -11.42
N TRP A 542 24.49 -24.50 -12.38
CA TRP A 542 24.27 -24.03 -13.75
C TRP A 542 23.47 -22.73 -13.78
N ARG A 543 22.31 -22.69 -13.11
CA ARG A 543 21.46 -21.49 -13.04
C ARG A 543 22.18 -20.26 -12.48
N ARG A 544 23.11 -20.44 -11.53
CA ARG A 544 23.90 -19.32 -10.97
C ARG A 544 24.89 -18.74 -11.96
N PHE A 545 25.55 -19.61 -12.75
CA PHE A 545 26.57 -19.19 -13.71
C PHE A 545 26.00 -18.80 -15.07
N HIS A 546 24.76 -19.19 -15.35
CA HIS A 546 24.08 -18.88 -16.59
C HIS A 546 23.20 -17.63 -16.42
N THR A 547 23.70 -16.47 -16.85
CA THR A 547 23.09 -15.15 -16.61
C THR A 547 21.70 -14.94 -17.20
N ARG A 548 21.28 -15.78 -18.17
CA ARG A 548 20.00 -15.66 -18.90
C ARG A 548 19.18 -16.97 -18.95
N ALA A 549 19.21 -17.76 -17.88
CA ALA A 549 18.75 -19.15 -17.91
C ALA A 549 17.24 -19.25 -18.20
N LYS A 550 16.85 -20.08 -19.17
CA LYS A 550 15.46 -20.37 -19.53
C LYS A 550 15.14 -21.86 -19.49
N VAL A 551 13.85 -22.18 -19.47
CA VAL A 551 13.36 -23.58 -19.56
C VAL A 551 13.78 -24.21 -20.90
N ASP A 552 13.78 -23.42 -21.98
CA ASP A 552 14.19 -23.88 -23.31
C ASP A 552 15.65 -24.36 -23.35
N ASP A 553 16.54 -23.75 -22.56
CA ASP A 553 17.93 -24.18 -22.45
C ASP A 553 18.06 -25.57 -21.80
N LEU A 554 17.21 -25.85 -20.81
CA LEU A 554 17.11 -27.17 -20.18
C LEU A 554 16.55 -28.21 -21.17
N ILE A 555 15.54 -27.84 -21.95
CA ILE A 555 14.98 -28.70 -23.01
C ILE A 555 16.06 -29.01 -24.05
N HIS A 556 16.81 -28.01 -24.49
CA HIS A 556 17.89 -28.19 -25.45
C HIS A 556 18.96 -29.17 -24.91
N GLY A 557 19.40 -29.00 -23.66
CA GLY A 557 20.34 -29.95 -23.05
C GLY A 557 19.79 -31.38 -22.96
N LEU A 558 18.48 -31.54 -22.68
CA LEU A 558 17.81 -32.85 -22.62
C LEU A 558 17.71 -33.51 -24.01
N GLN A 559 17.54 -32.71 -25.07
CA GLN A 559 17.56 -33.19 -26.46
C GLN A 559 18.92 -33.76 -26.82
N GLN A 560 20.01 -33.11 -26.42
CA GLN A 560 21.38 -33.57 -26.70
C GLN A 560 21.71 -34.93 -26.06
N ILE A 561 21.17 -35.19 -24.86
CA ILE A 561 21.31 -36.49 -24.19
C ILE A 561 20.20 -37.49 -24.56
N ARG A 562 19.29 -37.12 -25.48
CA ARG A 562 18.16 -37.93 -25.96
C ARG A 562 17.16 -38.36 -24.88
N ARG A 563 16.97 -37.55 -23.83
CA ARG A 563 15.98 -37.78 -22.75
C ARG A 563 14.63 -37.12 -23.06
N PHE A 564 13.99 -37.58 -24.14
CA PHE A 564 12.69 -37.07 -24.60
C PHE A 564 11.54 -37.36 -23.64
N ASP A 565 11.69 -38.38 -22.79
CA ASP A 565 10.77 -38.71 -21.70
C ASP A 565 10.58 -37.54 -20.72
N ILE A 566 11.68 -36.89 -20.32
CA ILE A 566 11.65 -35.75 -19.40
C ILE A 566 11.11 -34.49 -20.11
N ILE A 567 11.46 -34.29 -21.38
CA ILE A 567 10.97 -33.15 -22.18
C ILE A 567 9.44 -33.15 -22.23
N GLN A 568 8.83 -34.31 -22.54
CA GLN A 568 7.38 -34.43 -22.56
C GLN A 568 6.73 -34.12 -21.20
N LEU A 569 7.42 -34.43 -20.09
CA LEU A 569 6.93 -34.10 -18.74
C LEU A 569 7.00 -32.60 -18.46
N ILE A 570 8.07 -31.92 -18.89
CA ILE A 570 8.21 -30.46 -18.79
C ILE A 570 7.12 -29.78 -19.62
N GLU A 571 6.94 -30.19 -20.87
CA GLU A 571 5.93 -29.63 -21.76
C GLU A 571 4.52 -29.78 -21.17
N ARG A 572 4.19 -30.97 -20.64
CA ARG A 572 2.86 -31.24 -20.06
C ARG A 572 2.59 -30.49 -18.77
N ARG A 573 3.59 -30.33 -17.89
CA ARG A 573 3.38 -29.81 -16.52
C ARG A 573 3.73 -28.33 -16.36
N ILE A 574 4.53 -27.78 -17.25
CA ILE A 574 5.10 -26.43 -17.12
C ILE A 574 4.71 -25.56 -18.31
N LEU A 575 4.87 -26.03 -19.55
CA LEU A 575 4.68 -25.19 -20.75
C LEU A 575 3.26 -25.21 -21.33
N LYS A 576 2.41 -26.19 -21.02
CA LYS A 576 1.02 -26.15 -21.47
C LYS A 576 0.31 -24.93 -20.86
N PRO A 577 -0.34 -24.06 -21.67
CA PRO A 577 -1.21 -23.04 -21.12
C PRO A 577 -2.27 -23.76 -20.28
N LYS A 578 -2.61 -23.21 -19.12
CA LYS A 578 -3.79 -23.59 -18.34
C LYS A 578 -5.06 -23.29 -19.17
N HIS A 579 -5.27 -24.01 -20.27
CA HIS A 579 -6.58 -24.10 -20.88
C HIS A 579 -7.43 -24.95 -19.94
N SER A 580 -8.11 -24.24 -19.04
CA SER A 580 -9.54 -24.42 -18.76
C SER A 580 -10.08 -25.84 -19.03
N LEU A 581 -9.62 -26.81 -18.24
CA LEU A 581 -10.37 -28.02 -17.94
C LEU A 581 -11.19 -27.77 -16.65
N ASN A 582 -11.95 -26.68 -16.67
CA ASN A 582 -13.11 -26.44 -15.81
C ASN A 582 -14.36 -26.44 -16.71
N VAL A 583 -14.50 -27.50 -17.49
CA VAL A 583 -15.79 -27.89 -18.05
C VAL A 583 -16.04 -29.29 -17.53
N ASP A 584 -16.32 -29.36 -16.24
CA ASP A 584 -17.12 -30.41 -15.64
C ASP A 584 -17.89 -29.75 -14.48
N GLN A 585 -19.15 -29.44 -14.78
CA GLN A 585 -20.26 -29.23 -13.84
C GLN A 585 -20.07 -28.17 -12.74
N GLU A 586 -19.90 -26.90 -13.12
CA GLU A 586 -20.58 -25.86 -12.34
C GLU A 586 -22.05 -25.91 -12.71
N GLU A 587 -22.88 -26.36 -11.77
CA GLU A 587 -24.32 -26.14 -11.75
C GLU A 587 -24.53 -24.62 -11.88
N ILE A 588 -24.81 -24.17 -13.11
CA ILE A 588 -25.07 -22.76 -13.39
C ILE A 588 -26.32 -22.41 -12.60
N ASP A 589 -26.14 -21.65 -11.51
CA ASP A 589 -27.22 -21.04 -10.75
C ASP A 589 -28.23 -20.42 -11.75
N PRO A 590 -29.49 -20.90 -11.79
CA PRO A 590 -30.47 -20.43 -12.76
C PRO A 590 -30.65 -18.91 -12.72
N ARG A 591 -30.39 -18.27 -11.57
CA ARG A 591 -30.41 -16.80 -11.43
C ARG A 591 -29.30 -16.11 -12.23
N LYS A 592 -28.13 -16.71 -12.34
CA LYS A 592 -26.98 -16.13 -13.06
C LYS A 592 -27.23 -16.15 -14.58
N LYS A 593 -27.86 -17.22 -15.07
CA LYS A 593 -28.31 -17.33 -16.47
C LYS A 593 -29.43 -16.32 -16.79
N GLU A 594 -30.37 -16.13 -15.86
CA GLU A 594 -31.45 -15.15 -16.00
C GLU A 594 -30.91 -13.71 -16.04
N ILE A 595 -29.92 -13.39 -15.19
CA ILE A 595 -29.23 -12.09 -15.19
C ILE A 595 -28.44 -11.87 -16.48
N GLU A 596 -27.74 -12.88 -17.01
CA GLU A 596 -27.02 -12.77 -18.29
C GLU A 596 -27.99 -12.56 -19.47
N ASP A 597 -29.12 -13.26 -19.49
CA ASP A 597 -30.14 -13.08 -20.52
C ASP A 597 -30.82 -11.70 -20.43
N LEU A 598 -31.06 -11.19 -19.22
CA LEU A 598 -31.54 -9.82 -18.98
C LEU A 598 -30.52 -8.79 -19.48
N ASN A 599 -29.24 -8.96 -19.15
CA ASN A 599 -28.18 -8.06 -19.59
C ASN A 599 -28.05 -8.06 -21.13
N ARG A 600 -28.12 -9.22 -21.78
CA ARG A 600 -28.12 -9.29 -23.26
C ARG A 600 -29.34 -8.62 -23.87
N LYS A 601 -30.53 -8.75 -23.27
CA LYS A 601 -31.75 -8.06 -23.71
C LYS A 601 -31.61 -6.54 -23.56
N LEU A 602 -31.04 -6.08 -22.45
CA LEU A 602 -30.76 -4.66 -22.19
C LEU A 602 -29.75 -4.08 -23.19
N THR A 603 -28.66 -4.79 -23.49
CA THR A 603 -27.68 -4.35 -24.50
C THR A 603 -28.33 -4.23 -25.88
N ARG A 604 -29.13 -5.21 -26.30
CA ARG A 604 -29.86 -5.15 -27.58
C ARG A 604 -30.87 -4.00 -27.63
N LEU A 605 -31.52 -3.68 -26.52
CA LEU A 605 -32.41 -2.52 -26.41
C LEU A 605 -31.64 -1.21 -26.53
N PHE A 606 -30.50 -1.08 -25.87
CA PHE A 606 -29.62 0.09 -25.98
C PHE A 606 -29.11 0.29 -27.42
N ASP A 607 -28.73 -0.80 -28.10
CA ASP A 607 -28.29 -0.73 -29.49
C ASP A 607 -29.42 -0.28 -30.43
N LYS A 608 -30.66 -0.76 -30.22
CA LYS A 608 -31.85 -0.32 -30.97
C LYS A 608 -32.22 1.15 -30.72
N LEU A 609 -32.11 1.61 -29.47
CA LEU A 609 -32.29 3.02 -29.11
C LEU A 609 -31.27 3.90 -29.84
N ARG A 610 -30.02 3.46 -29.85
CA ARG A 610 -28.92 4.18 -30.50
C ARG A 610 -29.07 4.20 -32.03
N SER A 611 -29.67 3.17 -32.61
CA SER A 611 -29.93 3.09 -34.05
C SER A 611 -31.25 3.75 -34.48
N GLY A 612 -32.04 4.31 -33.56
CA GLY A 612 -33.33 4.95 -33.86
C GLY A 612 -34.43 4.00 -34.36
N ALA A 613 -34.25 2.68 -34.23
CA ALA A 613 -35.14 1.66 -34.75
C ALA A 613 -36.03 1.10 -33.64
N ILE A 614 -36.88 1.94 -33.04
CA ILE A 614 -37.81 1.53 -31.98
C ILE A 614 -39.18 1.28 -32.61
N ASN A 615 -39.64 0.03 -32.57
CA ASN A 615 -40.99 -0.34 -33.00
C ASN A 615 -41.99 -0.18 -31.84
N ALA A 616 -43.28 0.02 -32.16
CA ALA A 616 -44.34 0.23 -31.16
C ALA A 616 -44.48 -0.89 -30.09
N HIS A 617 -43.95 -2.09 -30.36
CA HIS A 617 -43.92 -3.20 -29.41
C HIS A 617 -42.86 -3.02 -28.30
N ASP A 618 -41.77 -2.31 -28.56
CA ASP A 618 -40.70 -2.05 -27.58
C ASP A 618 -41.15 -1.05 -26.49
N THR A 619 -42.21 -0.26 -26.75
CA THR A 619 -42.81 0.68 -25.79
C THR A 619 -43.53 0.01 -24.62
N TYR A 620 -43.95 -1.25 -24.76
CA TYR A 620 -44.67 -1.98 -23.70
C TYR A 620 -43.74 -2.42 -22.55
N VAL A 621 -42.45 -2.60 -22.85
CA VAL A 621 -41.42 -2.99 -21.87
C VAL A 621 -41.11 -1.84 -20.89
N TYR A 622 -41.22 -0.58 -21.32
CA TYR A 622 -40.98 0.57 -20.46
C TYR A 622 -42.03 0.72 -19.35
N SER A 623 -43.29 0.46 -19.68
CA SER A 623 -44.41 0.55 -18.74
C SER A 623 -44.39 -0.59 -17.71
N THR A 624 -43.93 -1.79 -18.11
CA THR A 624 -43.81 -2.94 -17.20
C THR A 624 -42.57 -2.88 -16.29
N MET A 625 -41.54 -2.11 -16.67
CA MET A 625 -40.33 -1.89 -15.85
C MET A 625 -40.30 -0.57 -15.06
N GLY A 626 -41.37 0.23 -15.10
CA GLY A 626 -41.48 1.48 -14.33
C GLY A 626 -40.53 2.60 -14.78
N LEU A 627 -40.09 2.59 -16.04
CA LEU A 627 -39.10 3.53 -16.60
C LEU A 627 -39.71 4.64 -17.47
N ASP A 628 -40.95 5.04 -17.16
CA ASP A 628 -41.73 5.99 -17.98
C ASP A 628 -41.11 7.40 -18.10
N SER A 629 -40.21 7.76 -17.17
CA SER A 629 -39.50 9.05 -17.17
C SER A 629 -38.44 9.18 -18.28
N LEU A 630 -38.08 8.08 -18.95
CA LEU A 630 -37.06 8.06 -20.02
C LEU A 630 -37.67 8.09 -21.44
N ARG A 631 -38.98 8.31 -21.58
CA ARG A 631 -39.64 8.34 -22.88
C ARG A 631 -39.21 9.56 -23.71
N PRO A 632 -38.70 9.38 -24.94
CA PRO A 632 -38.37 10.51 -25.81
C PRO A 632 -39.64 11.29 -26.20
N SER A 633 -39.68 12.58 -25.88
CA SER A 633 -40.76 13.50 -26.27
C SER A 633 -40.73 13.74 -27.78
N THR A 634 -41.62 13.09 -28.53
CA THR A 634 -41.85 13.39 -29.95
C THR A 634 -42.71 14.66 -30.07
N LYS A 635 -42.09 15.84 -30.06
CA LYS A 635 -42.72 17.07 -30.57
C LYS A 635 -42.39 17.22 -32.05
N SER A 636 -43.38 16.94 -32.87
CA SER A 636 -43.40 17.17 -34.31
C SER A 636 -43.34 18.66 -34.63
N ALA A 637 -42.48 19.00 -35.58
CA ALA A 637 -42.32 20.32 -36.16
C ALA A 637 -43.49 20.64 -37.12
N SER A 638 -44.06 21.84 -36.96
CA SER A 638 -44.84 22.50 -38.01
C SER A 638 -44.46 23.99 -38.06
N LEU A 639 -43.60 24.29 -39.04
CA LEU A 639 -43.65 25.44 -39.96
C LEU A 639 -43.98 26.87 -39.45
N SER A 640 -42.93 27.71 -39.52
CA SER A 640 -42.85 29.00 -40.24
C SER A 640 -43.76 30.18 -39.82
N ARG A 641 -43.17 31.33 -39.49
CA ARG A 641 -42.83 32.45 -40.41
C ARG A 641 -42.46 33.74 -39.63
N THR A 642 -41.60 34.53 -40.27
CA THR A 642 -41.49 36.02 -40.26
C THR A 642 -40.95 36.80 -39.04
N SER A 643 -39.73 37.30 -39.22
CA SER A 643 -39.30 38.72 -39.14
C SER A 643 -39.59 39.57 -37.88
N ARG A 644 -38.54 40.15 -37.28
CA ARG A 644 -38.18 41.58 -37.38
C ARG A 644 -37.15 41.99 -36.32
N LEU A 645 -36.27 42.90 -36.74
CA LEU A 645 -35.36 43.74 -35.95
C LEU A 645 -36.11 44.64 -34.95
N ASN A 646 -35.48 44.91 -33.80
CA ASN A 646 -35.36 46.19 -33.07
C ASN A 646 -35.08 45.90 -31.57
N SER A 647 -33.94 46.30 -31.00
CA SER A 647 -33.59 47.65 -30.51
C SER A 647 -34.20 48.00 -29.13
N VAL A 648 -33.27 48.21 -28.17
CA VAL A 648 -33.26 49.27 -27.13
C VAL A 648 -33.82 48.97 -25.72
N ARG A 649 -32.86 49.04 -24.77
CA ARG A 649 -32.83 49.65 -23.42
C ARG A 649 -33.83 49.26 -22.30
N SER A 650 -33.16 48.95 -21.20
CA SER A 650 -33.22 49.58 -19.85
C SER A 650 -34.27 49.12 -18.84
N LYS A 651 -33.74 48.76 -17.65
CA LYS A 651 -34.04 49.23 -16.28
C LYS A 651 -33.97 48.05 -15.29
N SER A 652 -32.91 47.95 -14.47
CA SER A 652 -32.69 48.61 -13.17
C SER A 652 -33.43 47.95 -12.00
N THR A 653 -32.68 47.31 -11.10
CA THR A 653 -32.87 47.24 -9.63
C THR A 653 -31.56 46.67 -9.05
N ASN A 654 -30.76 47.43 -8.29
CA ASN A 654 -30.83 47.65 -6.83
C ASN A 654 -30.91 46.29 -6.08
N LEU A 655 -29.97 45.87 -5.24
CA LEU A 655 -29.59 46.48 -3.97
C LEU A 655 -28.43 45.65 -3.35
N GLU A 656 -27.50 46.35 -2.71
CA GLU A 656 -26.55 45.82 -1.73
C GLU A 656 -27.27 45.30 -0.48
N ARG A 657 -26.69 44.29 0.19
CA ARG A 657 -26.74 44.20 1.66
C ARG A 657 -25.55 43.45 2.24
N THR A 658 -24.93 44.14 3.16
CA THR A 658 -23.81 43.83 4.04
C THR A 658 -24.20 42.94 5.22
N LEU A 659 -23.18 42.23 5.71
CA LEU A 659 -22.80 41.96 7.11
C LEU A 659 -23.82 41.29 8.07
N ASP A 660 -23.36 40.20 8.71
CA ASP A 660 -23.12 40.26 10.16
C ASP A 660 -22.22 39.12 10.64
N GLY A 661 -21.24 39.49 11.47
CA GLY A 661 -20.45 38.58 12.29
C GLY A 661 -21.08 38.44 13.67
N LYS A 662 -20.81 37.30 14.33
CA LYS A 662 -21.04 37.13 15.77
C LYS A 662 -19.88 36.38 16.40
N GLU A 663 -19.45 36.93 17.52
CA GLU A 663 -18.46 36.43 18.47
C GLU A 663 -19.15 35.73 19.65
N TYR A 664 -18.49 34.68 20.15
CA TYR A 664 -18.46 34.11 21.52
C TYR A 664 -19.76 33.54 22.14
N PRO A 665 -19.67 32.55 23.06
CA PRO A 665 -18.61 32.25 24.04
C PRO A 665 -17.68 31.07 23.74
#